data_AF-A0A7K0Y7J4-F1
#
_entry.id   AF-A0A7K0Y7J4-F1
#
_cell.length_a   1.000
_cell.length_b   1.000
_cell.length_c   1.000
_cell.angle_alpha   90.00
_cell.angle_beta   90.00
_cell.angle_gamma   90.00
#
_symmetry.space_group_name_H-M   'P 1'
#
loop_
_entity.id
_entity.type
_entity.pdbx_description
1 polymer ?
#
loop_
_entity_poly.entity_id
_entity_poly.type
_entity_poly.pdbx_seq_one_letter_code
_entity_poly.pdbx_strand_id
1 'polypeptide(L)'
;MESPTPPTPRAMSDDELNAEVMRLQSQPDGLMAAMALIEAQNQLRQQDSFAYSQWQLQAQMQAASAPAEVREPDPTIVPAPDVTPPAVAPPGAPVPAVAQETSVDEIVAALNSNYVNAENEPSAPLSPPVPALAPETKKISFDQLISGEEDSVADVSPAPAETLIQTELAEGEVETQAVRVARTKTSAALSGSWISIASSPLVLVLAAFLKESGASLTQSLVMISGLIVITAVLAGIGSVAAKRGSSPIGVVSRAAFGVWGNVLPAFAMLLVKMIWSIALLIFAARILSPLLASQPWFAVISSQFVFPEEFTVLMLTTIPMVMISALVAGFGGIAMLRSQQLVGAFSLIGILGIGFYVFSTNSILDLQQGELIAAPALIDLAIFSFMLFGFTVFSQSGDFARKLPVETPGAKVFFLSFVSTLFIPLAVGVMGVLWVFMAEESFGLLLTDQLIPTIAAAAPIWVFIAFVVAVGLSVLQLLANSIYSLAGSLVSVGAKLPGAVSALLLSVVLLAGTLVSSMLLATSSVLAMLIELLALVAVVAASYSGIVVADALIRSRDYHEVSLTRDYGFYGRFNFANLIGFILAVALGFGYLNGTGLLSSWTGYLGDFTPAIFDVAGSNIGIAMAFGLAILFPVLFGIPRIKKQEVKLVELDERREELKEYLDTAN
;
A
#
# COMPACT_ATOMS: atom_id res chain seq x y z
N MET A 1 -22.93 -45.03 -4.40
CA MET A 1 -22.25 -44.68 -5.68
C MET A 1 -20.77 -44.92 -5.45
N GLU A 2 -20.10 -45.67 -6.32
CA GLU A 2 -18.65 -45.87 -6.22
C GLU A 2 -17.95 -44.52 -6.40
N SER A 3 -17.02 -44.20 -5.50
CA SER A 3 -16.18 -43.01 -5.58
C SER A 3 -15.31 -43.09 -6.84
N PRO A 4 -15.25 -42.03 -7.67
CA PRO A 4 -14.45 -42.05 -8.89
C PRO A 4 -12.97 -42.21 -8.53
N THR A 5 -12.30 -43.19 -9.14
CA THR A 5 -10.86 -43.42 -8.97
C THR A 5 -10.06 -42.28 -9.59
N PRO A 6 -8.98 -41.79 -8.94
CA PRO A 6 -8.16 -40.73 -9.49
C PRO A 6 -7.44 -41.19 -10.78
N PRO A 7 -7.26 -40.30 -11.77
CA PRO A 7 -6.52 -40.63 -12.98
C PRO A 7 -5.04 -40.86 -12.65
N THR A 8 -4.45 -41.90 -13.23
CA THR A 8 -3.00 -42.17 -13.12
C THR A 8 -2.20 -41.23 -14.02
N PRO A 9 -1.09 -40.64 -13.56
CA PRO A 9 -0.23 -39.79 -14.37
C PRO A 9 0.33 -40.53 -15.57
N ARG A 10 0.38 -39.86 -16.72
CA ARG A 10 1.01 -40.34 -17.96
C ARG A 10 2.40 -39.74 -18.17
N ALA A 11 2.66 -38.58 -17.57
CA ALA A 11 4.00 -37.98 -17.57
C ALA A 11 4.99 -38.79 -16.72
N MET A 12 6.25 -38.80 -17.14
CA MET A 12 7.35 -39.42 -16.39
C MET A 12 7.61 -38.65 -15.09
N SER A 13 8.09 -39.37 -14.07
CA SER A 13 8.57 -38.75 -12.84
C SER A 13 9.80 -37.86 -13.10
N ASP A 14 10.08 -36.92 -12.20
CA ASP A 14 11.21 -35.99 -12.38
C ASP A 14 12.56 -36.73 -12.41
N ASP A 15 12.69 -37.83 -11.66
CA ASP A 15 13.89 -38.66 -11.64
C ASP A 15 14.10 -39.42 -12.96
N GLU A 16 13.03 -39.99 -13.52
CA GLU A 16 13.07 -40.69 -14.81
C GLU A 16 13.32 -39.71 -15.97
N LEU A 17 12.72 -38.52 -15.93
CA LEU A 17 12.94 -37.48 -16.93
C LEU A 17 14.40 -37.00 -16.92
N ASN A 18 14.96 -36.75 -15.74
CA ASN A 18 16.35 -36.32 -15.60
C ASN A 18 17.33 -37.40 -16.08
N ALA A 19 17.09 -38.67 -15.75
CA ALA A 19 17.90 -39.78 -16.22
C ALA A 19 17.88 -39.89 -17.76
N GLU A 20 16.71 -39.73 -18.37
CA GLU A 20 16.56 -39.83 -19.82
C GLU A 20 17.11 -38.61 -20.58
N VAL A 21 16.96 -37.41 -20.02
CA VAL A 21 17.56 -36.18 -20.55
C VAL A 21 19.09 -36.28 -20.52
N MET A 22 19.68 -36.76 -19.42
CA MET A 22 21.13 -36.98 -19.33
C MET A 22 21.61 -38.04 -20.34
N ARG A 23 20.83 -39.11 -20.53
CA ARG A 23 21.13 -40.14 -21.54
C ARG A 23 21.12 -39.56 -22.95
N LEU A 24 20.14 -38.72 -23.28
CA LEU A 24 20.04 -38.08 -24.60
C LEU A 24 21.14 -37.05 -24.81
N GLN A 25 21.45 -36.22 -23.82
CA GLN A 25 22.54 -35.23 -23.90
C GLN A 25 23.93 -35.85 -24.11
N SER A 26 24.13 -37.12 -23.75
CA SER A 26 25.39 -37.82 -23.97
C SER A 26 25.65 -38.22 -25.44
N GLN A 27 24.67 -38.03 -26.34
CA GLN A 27 24.78 -38.37 -27.76
C GLN A 27 25.21 -37.15 -28.60
N PRO A 28 25.98 -37.34 -29.70
CA PRO A 28 26.58 -36.25 -30.49
C PRO A 28 25.59 -35.21 -31.07
N ASP A 29 24.30 -35.56 -31.19
CA ASP A 29 23.22 -34.67 -31.66
C ASP A 29 21.99 -34.66 -30.72
N GLY A 30 22.18 -35.09 -29.46
CA GLY A 30 21.06 -35.41 -28.56
C GLY A 30 20.38 -34.22 -27.87
N LEU A 31 20.89 -33.01 -28.05
CA LEU A 31 20.32 -31.79 -27.45
C LEU A 31 18.91 -31.49 -27.97
N MET A 32 18.67 -31.68 -29.27
CA MET A 32 17.33 -31.50 -29.85
C MET A 32 16.36 -32.59 -29.40
N ALA A 33 16.83 -33.83 -29.25
CA ALA A 33 16.02 -34.93 -28.72
C ALA A 33 15.64 -34.70 -27.25
N ALA A 34 16.57 -34.18 -26.44
CA ALA A 34 16.29 -33.81 -25.06
C ALA A 34 15.26 -32.67 -24.96
N MET A 35 15.38 -31.63 -25.81
CA MET A 35 14.38 -30.55 -25.85
C MET A 35 13.00 -31.06 -26.30
N ALA A 36 12.93 -31.91 -27.32
CA ALA A 36 11.68 -32.51 -27.77
C ALA A 36 11.03 -33.39 -26.69
N LEU A 37 11.83 -34.14 -25.92
CA LEU A 37 11.34 -34.94 -24.79
C LEU A 37 10.76 -34.04 -23.68
N ILE A 38 11.46 -32.96 -23.30
CA ILE A 38 11.01 -32.03 -22.26
C ILE A 38 9.69 -31.36 -22.68
N GLU A 39 9.58 -30.92 -23.92
CA GLU A 39 8.36 -30.30 -24.45
C GLU A 39 7.18 -31.30 -24.46
N ALA A 40 7.41 -32.54 -24.90
CA ALA A 40 6.40 -33.60 -24.86
C ALA A 40 5.94 -33.92 -23.43
N GLN A 41 6.86 -33.95 -22.47
CA GLN A 41 6.54 -34.20 -21.06
C GLN A 41 5.81 -33.02 -20.41
N ASN A 42 6.14 -31.78 -20.77
CA ASN A 42 5.39 -30.60 -20.33
C ASN A 42 3.94 -30.62 -20.82
N GLN A 43 3.71 -31.03 -22.08
CA GLN A 43 2.35 -31.17 -22.61
C GLN A 43 1.56 -32.27 -21.88
N LEU A 44 2.19 -33.41 -21.57
CA LEU A 44 1.56 -34.47 -20.78
C LEU A 44 1.20 -34.00 -19.36
N ARG A 45 2.08 -33.26 -18.68
CA ARG A 45 1.83 -32.69 -17.35
C ARG A 45 0.65 -31.70 -17.35
N GLN A 46 0.52 -30.90 -18.40
CA GLN A 46 -0.63 -30.01 -18.56
C GLN A 46 -1.94 -30.80 -18.73
N GLN A 47 -1.93 -31.87 -19.51
CA GLN A 47 -3.13 -32.70 -19.68
C GLN A 47 -3.48 -33.48 -18.40
N ASP A 48 -2.50 -33.99 -17.68
CA ASP A 48 -2.71 -34.75 -16.45
C ASP A 48 -3.22 -33.85 -15.32
N SER A 49 -2.68 -32.62 -15.19
CA SER A 49 -3.19 -31.62 -14.25
C SER A 49 -4.63 -31.19 -14.58
N PHE A 50 -4.95 -31.04 -15.87
CA PHE A 50 -6.33 -30.79 -16.30
C PHE A 50 -7.26 -31.96 -15.95
N ALA A 51 -6.89 -33.20 -16.26
CA ALA A 51 -7.67 -34.40 -15.92
C ALA A 51 -7.89 -34.54 -14.41
N TYR A 52 -6.86 -34.27 -13.60
CA TYR A 52 -6.96 -34.29 -12.15
C TYR A 52 -7.89 -33.21 -11.61
N SER A 53 -7.84 -31.99 -12.17
CA SER A 53 -8.73 -30.90 -11.78
C SER A 53 -10.21 -31.20 -12.10
N GLN A 54 -10.48 -31.84 -13.24
CA GLN A 54 -11.83 -32.28 -13.62
C GLN A 54 -12.35 -33.37 -12.68
N TRP A 55 -11.50 -34.33 -12.33
CA TRP A 55 -11.83 -35.36 -11.35
C TRP A 55 -12.14 -34.76 -9.97
N GLN A 56 -11.36 -33.78 -9.50
CA GLN A 56 -11.62 -33.08 -8.24
C GLN A 56 -12.97 -32.35 -8.26
N LEU A 57 -13.30 -31.67 -9.35
CA LEU A 57 -14.57 -30.98 -9.52
C LEU A 57 -15.74 -31.97 -9.49
N GLN A 58 -15.60 -33.12 -10.17
CA GLN A 58 -16.61 -34.17 -10.19
C GLN A 58 -16.80 -34.81 -8.80
N ALA A 59 -15.71 -35.07 -8.08
CA ALA A 59 -15.75 -35.58 -6.71
C ALA A 59 -16.45 -34.61 -5.75
N GLN A 60 -16.19 -33.29 -5.89
CA GLN A 60 -16.86 -32.27 -5.09
C GLN A 60 -18.36 -32.16 -5.42
N MET A 61 -18.74 -32.25 -6.69
CA MET A 61 -20.15 -32.25 -7.09
C MET A 61 -20.91 -33.49 -6.58
N GLN A 62 -20.27 -34.67 -6.57
CA GLN A 62 -20.85 -35.89 -6.00
C GLN A 62 -20.96 -35.83 -4.47
N ALA A 63 -19.97 -35.25 -3.79
CA ALA A 63 -20.04 -35.01 -2.34
C ALA A 63 -21.17 -34.02 -1.98
N ALA A 64 -21.41 -33.02 -2.84
CA ALA A 64 -22.48 -32.04 -2.66
C ALA A 64 -23.89 -32.57 -2.98
N SER A 65 -24.00 -33.69 -3.70
CA SER A 65 -25.28 -34.29 -4.12
C SER A 65 -25.65 -35.57 -3.35
N ALA A 66 -24.87 -35.96 -2.34
CA ALA A 66 -25.22 -37.02 -1.41
C ALA A 66 -26.35 -36.55 -0.45
N PRO A 67 -27.45 -37.31 -0.26
CA PRO A 67 -28.50 -36.94 0.68
C PRO A 67 -27.98 -36.95 2.12
N ALA A 68 -28.39 -35.95 2.91
CA ALA A 68 -28.00 -35.80 4.30
C ALA A 68 -28.47 -37.00 5.14
N GLU A 69 -27.53 -37.86 5.52
CA GLU A 69 -27.76 -38.91 6.50
C GLU A 69 -27.75 -38.27 7.90
N VAL A 70 -28.87 -38.43 8.62
CA VAL A 70 -29.06 -37.96 9.98
C VAL A 70 -28.06 -38.66 10.89
N ARG A 71 -27.09 -37.91 11.41
CA ARG A 71 -26.13 -38.40 12.40
C ARG A 71 -26.72 -38.16 13.80
N GLU A 72 -27.07 -39.24 14.50
CA GLU A 72 -27.47 -39.21 15.91
C GLU A 72 -26.36 -38.61 16.81
N PRO A 73 -26.70 -37.85 17.87
CA PRO A 73 -25.72 -37.34 18.82
C PRO A 73 -25.35 -38.42 19.85
N ASP A 74 -24.06 -38.66 20.03
CA ASP A 74 -23.47 -39.53 21.06
C ASP A 74 -23.65 -38.92 22.48
N PRO A 75 -23.74 -39.72 23.55
CA PRO A 75 -24.34 -39.29 24.81
C PRO A 75 -23.39 -38.53 25.75
N THR A 76 -24.01 -37.56 26.42
CA THR A 76 -23.66 -36.81 27.63
C THR A 76 -22.58 -37.34 28.58
N ILE A 77 -21.72 -36.43 29.05
CA ILE A 77 -21.27 -36.37 30.45
C ILE A 77 -21.78 -35.04 31.05
N VAL A 78 -22.72 -35.12 31.99
CA VAL A 78 -23.26 -34.01 32.79
C VAL A 78 -22.86 -34.26 34.25
N PRO A 79 -22.28 -33.29 34.98
CA PRO A 79 -22.23 -33.36 36.43
C PRO A 79 -23.56 -32.87 37.04
N ALA A 80 -24.02 -33.56 38.09
CA ALA A 80 -25.33 -33.43 38.73
C ALA A 80 -25.59 -32.05 39.39
N PRO A 81 -26.88 -31.66 39.56
CA PRO A 81 -27.28 -30.36 40.11
C PRO A 81 -27.45 -30.40 41.63
N ASP A 82 -27.09 -29.29 42.29
CA ASP A 82 -27.34 -29.06 43.72
C ASP A 82 -28.70 -28.36 43.93
N VAL A 83 -29.42 -28.79 44.95
CA VAL A 83 -30.82 -28.43 45.24
C VAL A 83 -30.90 -27.30 46.27
N THR A 84 -31.64 -26.23 45.97
CA THR A 84 -32.31 -25.39 47.00
C THR A 84 -33.67 -24.87 46.50
N PRO A 85 -34.76 -24.90 47.31
CA PRO A 85 -36.11 -24.49 46.90
C PRO A 85 -36.52 -23.12 47.54
N PRO A 86 -37.72 -22.54 47.32
CA PRO A 86 -37.90 -21.31 46.54
C PRO A 86 -38.54 -20.15 47.32
N ALA A 87 -38.61 -18.95 46.71
CA ALA A 87 -39.46 -17.86 47.19
C ALA A 87 -40.19 -17.13 46.03
N VAL A 88 -41.49 -17.43 45.92
CA VAL A 88 -42.69 -16.57 45.72
C VAL A 88 -42.61 -15.34 44.78
N ALA A 89 -43.49 -15.34 43.75
CA ALA A 89 -43.98 -14.18 42.96
C ALA A 89 -45.25 -13.58 43.62
N PRO A 90 -45.82 -12.37 43.30
CA PRO A 90 -46.00 -11.74 41.97
C PRO A 90 -46.03 -10.15 42.01
N PRO A 91 -46.82 -9.38 41.19
CA PRO A 91 -46.81 -9.09 39.74
C PRO A 91 -46.76 -7.57 39.38
N GLY A 92 -46.64 -7.19 38.09
CA GLY A 92 -47.21 -5.91 37.59
C GLY A 92 -46.55 -5.18 36.40
N ALA A 93 -47.06 -5.43 35.17
CA ALA A 93 -47.36 -4.52 34.02
C ALA A 93 -46.32 -3.49 33.47
N PRO A 94 -46.55 -2.88 32.28
CA PRO A 94 -46.82 -3.43 30.95
C PRO A 94 -45.81 -2.94 29.89
N VAL A 95 -45.71 -3.64 28.76
CA VAL A 95 -44.95 -3.21 27.55
C VAL A 95 -45.88 -2.40 26.64
N PRO A 96 -45.49 -1.22 26.12
CA PRO A 96 -46.22 -0.54 25.06
C PRO A 96 -45.76 -0.96 23.65
N ALA A 97 -46.71 -0.80 22.73
CA ALA A 97 -46.80 -1.33 21.38
C ALA A 97 -45.73 -0.83 20.38
N VAL A 98 -45.44 -1.72 19.43
CA VAL A 98 -44.76 -1.44 18.15
C VAL A 98 -45.81 -0.98 17.13
N ALA A 99 -45.52 0.13 16.44
CA ALA A 99 -46.16 0.65 15.23
C ALA A 99 -45.05 1.49 14.53
N GLN A 100 -44.79 1.48 13.23
CA GLN A 100 -45.38 0.93 12.00
C GLN A 100 -44.21 0.76 11.00
N GLU A 101 -44.26 -0.25 10.13
CA GLU A 101 -43.33 -0.40 9.00
C GLU A 101 -43.71 0.57 7.88
N THR A 102 -42.77 1.42 7.45
CA THR A 102 -42.89 2.24 6.24
C THR A 102 -42.64 1.37 5.00
N SER A 103 -43.62 1.32 4.10
CA SER A 103 -43.57 0.55 2.86
C SER A 103 -42.60 1.12 1.84
N VAL A 104 -41.91 0.24 1.11
CA VAL A 104 -40.93 0.52 0.04
C VAL A 104 -41.46 1.49 -1.03
N ASP A 105 -42.78 1.53 -1.24
CA ASP A 105 -43.42 2.39 -2.24
C ASP A 105 -43.33 3.90 -1.93
N GLU A 106 -43.23 4.29 -0.66
CA GLU A 106 -43.07 5.70 -0.25
C GLU A 106 -41.64 6.20 -0.48
N ILE A 107 -40.65 5.31 -0.37
CA ILE A 107 -39.23 5.59 -0.64
C ILE A 107 -39.01 5.72 -2.16
N VAL A 108 -39.68 4.89 -2.96
CA VAL A 108 -39.60 4.95 -4.43
C VAL A 108 -40.30 6.20 -4.98
N ALA A 109 -41.40 6.65 -4.37
CA ALA A 109 -42.07 7.89 -4.74
C ALA A 109 -41.23 9.14 -4.43
N ALA A 110 -40.48 9.15 -3.30
CA ALA A 110 -39.58 10.25 -2.93
C ALA A 110 -38.31 10.33 -3.79
N LEU A 111 -37.81 9.21 -4.33
CA LEU A 111 -36.71 9.23 -5.30
C LEU A 111 -37.15 9.74 -6.68
N ASN A 112 -38.37 9.41 -7.11
CA ASN A 112 -38.88 9.79 -8.43
C ASN A 112 -39.26 11.27 -8.55
N SER A 113 -39.57 11.97 -7.44
CA SER A 113 -39.89 13.41 -7.47
C SER A 113 -38.68 14.31 -7.72
N ASN A 114 -37.45 13.83 -7.49
CA ASN A 114 -36.23 14.63 -7.66
C ASN A 114 -35.69 14.65 -9.10
N TYR A 115 -36.27 13.87 -10.03
CA TYR A 115 -35.81 13.77 -11.42
C TYR A 115 -36.69 14.55 -12.43
N VAL A 116 -37.84 15.08 -12.01
CA VAL A 116 -38.87 15.61 -12.94
C VAL A 116 -38.81 17.15 -13.15
N ASN A 117 -37.97 17.90 -12.43
CA ASN A 117 -37.92 19.37 -12.55
C ASN A 117 -36.83 19.92 -13.48
N ALA A 118 -36.24 19.10 -14.35
CA ALA A 118 -35.24 19.54 -15.30
C ALA A 118 -35.57 19.06 -16.72
N GLU A 119 -36.66 19.56 -17.32
CA GLU A 119 -36.83 19.67 -18.79
C GLU A 119 -38.15 20.37 -19.11
N ASN A 120 -38.08 21.57 -19.68
CA ASN A 120 -39.19 22.22 -20.38
C ASN A 120 -38.61 22.89 -21.63
N GLU A 121 -39.31 22.70 -22.77
CA GLU A 121 -39.21 23.33 -24.10
C GLU A 121 -38.54 22.48 -25.23
N PRO A 122 -39.07 22.51 -26.48
CA PRO A 122 -39.81 21.37 -27.03
C PRO A 122 -39.30 20.80 -28.37
N SER A 123 -39.86 19.64 -28.70
CA SER A 123 -39.52 18.68 -29.76
C SER A 123 -39.91 19.08 -31.20
N ALA A 124 -39.16 18.57 -32.20
CA ALA A 124 -39.68 18.25 -33.55
C ALA A 124 -38.80 17.18 -34.27
N PRO A 125 -39.34 16.36 -35.20
CA PRO A 125 -38.95 14.95 -35.36
C PRO A 125 -38.44 14.52 -36.77
N LEU A 126 -38.03 13.24 -36.85
CA LEU A 126 -38.02 12.31 -38.02
C LEU A 126 -36.66 11.96 -38.67
N SER A 127 -36.32 10.66 -38.61
CA SER A 127 -35.43 9.89 -39.50
C SER A 127 -35.94 9.88 -40.97
N PRO A 128 -35.28 9.25 -42.00
CA PRO A 128 -34.13 8.31 -42.07
C PRO A 128 -33.18 8.66 -43.29
N PRO A 129 -32.40 7.77 -43.99
CA PRO A 129 -32.02 6.35 -43.77
C PRO A 129 -30.51 6.00 -43.94
N VAL A 130 -30.23 4.74 -43.59
CA VAL A 130 -29.01 3.93 -43.78
C VAL A 130 -28.70 3.65 -45.26
N PRO A 131 -27.42 3.46 -45.63
CA PRO A 131 -27.06 2.37 -46.52
C PRO A 131 -25.92 1.47 -45.99
N ALA A 132 -26.10 0.17 -46.21
CA ALA A 132 -25.15 -0.91 -45.96
C ALA A 132 -24.10 -1.03 -47.08
N LEU A 133 -22.91 -1.57 -46.77
CA LEU A 133 -22.11 -2.48 -47.61
C LEU A 133 -20.85 -2.99 -46.85
N ALA A 134 -20.90 -4.29 -46.50
CA ALA A 134 -19.91 -5.39 -46.49
C ALA A 134 -18.37 -5.19 -46.28
N PRO A 135 -17.64 -6.26 -45.84
CA PRO A 135 -16.39 -6.16 -45.07
C PRO A 135 -15.11 -6.51 -45.85
N GLU A 136 -13.96 -5.93 -45.48
CA GLU A 136 -12.64 -6.45 -45.84
C GLU A 136 -11.78 -6.71 -44.59
N THR A 137 -11.59 -7.98 -44.30
CA THR A 137 -10.59 -8.51 -43.38
C THR A 137 -9.24 -8.65 -44.07
N LYS A 138 -8.19 -7.99 -43.58
CA LYS A 138 -6.81 -8.32 -43.93
C LYS A 138 -6.06 -8.83 -42.70
N LYS A 139 -5.92 -10.15 -42.63
CA LYS A 139 -4.98 -10.86 -41.75
C LYS A 139 -3.56 -10.54 -42.23
N ILE A 140 -2.68 -10.14 -41.31
CA ILE A 140 -1.24 -10.06 -41.55
C ILE A 140 -0.62 -11.30 -40.89
N SER A 141 0.09 -12.09 -41.70
CA SER A 141 0.76 -13.34 -41.32
C SER A 141 2.16 -13.10 -40.76
N PHE A 142 2.62 -14.06 -39.96
CA PHE A 142 3.77 -14.02 -39.06
C PHE A 142 5.12 -14.32 -39.75
N ASP A 143 5.21 -14.24 -41.08
CA ASP A 143 6.37 -14.71 -41.87
C ASP A 143 7.29 -13.58 -42.39
N GLN A 144 7.19 -12.35 -41.86
CA GLN A 144 7.95 -11.20 -42.36
C GLN A 144 9.01 -10.62 -41.40
N LEU A 145 9.41 -11.34 -40.35
CA LEU A 145 10.38 -10.82 -39.37
C LEU A 145 11.63 -11.71 -39.13
N ILE A 146 11.91 -12.70 -39.99
CA ILE A 146 13.10 -13.57 -39.85
C ILE A 146 13.92 -13.59 -41.15
N SER A 147 14.88 -12.67 -41.27
CA SER A 147 16.14 -12.74 -42.04
C SER A 147 16.78 -11.34 -42.02
N GLY A 148 18.03 -11.08 -41.64
CA GLY A 148 19.17 -11.89 -41.26
C GLY A 148 20.38 -10.96 -41.06
N GLU A 149 21.51 -11.60 -40.76
CA GLU A 149 22.90 -11.13 -40.77
C GLU A 149 23.56 -10.60 -39.47
N GLU A 150 24.58 -11.36 -39.10
CA GLU A 150 25.55 -11.29 -38.00
C GLU A 150 26.71 -10.31 -38.32
N ASP A 151 27.36 -9.75 -37.29
CA ASP A 151 28.78 -10.02 -37.01
C ASP A 151 29.36 -9.14 -35.87
N SER A 152 29.93 -9.81 -34.86
CA SER A 152 31.33 -9.64 -34.42
C SER A 152 31.53 -9.97 -32.93
N VAL A 153 32.48 -10.88 -32.69
CA VAL A 153 32.92 -11.42 -31.40
C VAL A 153 34.15 -10.65 -30.92
N ALA A 154 34.22 -10.34 -29.63
CA ALA A 154 35.48 -10.14 -28.92
C ALA A 154 35.38 -10.66 -27.46
N ASP A 155 36.44 -11.35 -27.08
CA ASP A 155 36.69 -12.25 -25.95
C ASP A 155 37.18 -11.53 -24.68
N VAL A 156 36.71 -11.92 -23.47
CA VAL A 156 37.48 -11.93 -22.20
C VAL A 156 36.93 -13.01 -21.23
N SER A 157 37.86 -13.83 -20.71
CA SER A 157 37.74 -15.01 -19.83
C SER A 157 37.54 -14.70 -18.31
N PRO A 158 37.58 -15.66 -17.34
CA PRO A 158 36.44 -16.09 -16.53
C PRO A 158 36.53 -15.76 -15.02
N ALA A 159 35.41 -15.80 -14.30
CA ALA A 159 35.36 -15.72 -12.82
C ALA A 159 35.31 -17.14 -12.18
N PRO A 160 35.82 -17.33 -10.95
CA PRO A 160 36.20 -18.63 -10.42
C PRO A 160 35.03 -19.44 -9.84
N ALA A 161 35.22 -20.76 -9.87
CA ALA A 161 34.34 -21.79 -9.32
C ALA A 161 34.06 -21.58 -7.82
N GLU A 162 32.79 -21.52 -7.46
CA GLU A 162 32.33 -21.75 -6.09
C GLU A 162 31.98 -23.23 -5.90
N THR A 163 32.57 -23.76 -4.83
CA THR A 163 32.59 -25.12 -4.34
C THR A 163 31.18 -25.61 -3.98
N LEU A 164 30.77 -26.73 -4.57
CA LEU A 164 29.61 -27.51 -4.14
C LEU A 164 29.90 -28.12 -2.77
N ILE A 165 29.25 -27.62 -1.72
CA ILE A 165 29.05 -28.37 -0.48
C ILE A 165 27.78 -29.20 -0.67
N GLN A 166 27.96 -30.50 -0.87
CA GLN A 166 26.90 -31.49 -0.71
C GLN A 166 26.53 -31.53 0.78
N THR A 167 25.26 -31.27 1.09
CA THR A 167 24.67 -31.66 2.37
C THR A 167 23.66 -32.74 2.05
N GLU A 168 23.96 -33.97 2.49
CA GLU A 168 23.06 -35.11 2.47
C GLU A 168 21.71 -34.73 3.08
N LEU A 169 20.64 -35.02 2.34
CA LEU A 169 19.27 -34.94 2.81
C LEU A 169 19.03 -36.12 3.76
N ALA A 170 19.02 -35.86 5.07
CA ALA A 170 18.36 -36.73 6.02
C ALA A 170 16.85 -36.64 5.78
N GLU A 171 16.30 -37.69 5.21
CA GLU A 171 14.90 -37.88 4.89
C GLU A 171 14.12 -38.18 6.17
N GLY A 172 13.36 -37.19 6.68
CA GLY A 172 12.52 -37.41 7.87
C GLY A 172 12.05 -36.17 8.62
N GLU A 173 11.41 -35.20 7.96
CA GLU A 173 10.65 -34.17 8.69
C GLU A 173 9.50 -33.62 7.82
N VAL A 174 8.42 -34.39 7.69
CA VAL A 174 7.15 -33.92 7.14
C VAL A 174 6.22 -33.58 8.30
N GLU A 175 6.38 -32.40 8.90
CA GLU A 175 5.28 -31.63 9.47
C GLU A 175 5.71 -30.21 9.87
N THR A 176 4.96 -29.21 9.38
CA THR A 176 5.01 -27.77 9.75
C THR A 176 6.09 -26.86 9.16
N GLN A 177 6.33 -26.92 7.84
CA GLN A 177 6.78 -25.71 7.13
C GLN A 177 5.61 -24.74 6.92
N ALA A 178 5.33 -23.92 7.94
CA ALA A 178 4.70 -22.63 7.69
C ALA A 178 5.52 -21.92 6.61
N VAL A 179 4.89 -21.55 5.50
CA VAL A 179 5.50 -20.93 4.30
C VAL A 179 6.57 -19.91 4.72
N ARG A 180 7.84 -20.33 4.78
CA ARG A 180 8.95 -19.43 5.05
C ARG A 180 9.02 -18.52 3.84
N VAL A 181 8.80 -17.22 4.04
CA VAL A 181 9.10 -16.24 3.00
C VAL A 181 10.59 -16.40 2.67
N ALA A 182 10.91 -16.85 1.46
CA ALA A 182 12.29 -17.04 1.04
C ALA A 182 13.06 -15.72 1.23
N ARG A 183 14.05 -15.75 2.13
CA ARG A 183 14.88 -14.59 2.47
C ARG A 183 16.00 -14.49 1.44
N THR A 184 15.82 -13.64 0.44
CA THR A 184 16.71 -13.58 -0.72
C THR A 184 17.33 -12.20 -0.95
N LYS A 185 16.99 -11.20 -0.12
CA LYS A 185 17.42 -9.81 -0.34
C LYS A 185 18.66 -9.47 0.49
N THR A 186 19.67 -8.89 -0.15
CA THR A 186 20.80 -8.28 0.54
C THR A 186 20.37 -7.01 1.26
N SER A 187 21.02 -6.69 2.39
CA SER A 187 20.77 -5.45 3.11
C SER A 187 20.85 -4.21 2.21
N ALA A 188 21.84 -4.15 1.31
CA ALA A 188 22.00 -3.09 0.31
C ALA A 188 20.77 -2.87 -0.60
N ALA A 189 19.92 -3.88 -0.81
CA ALA A 189 18.70 -3.72 -1.59
C ALA A 189 17.67 -2.79 -0.93
N LEU A 190 17.76 -2.58 0.39
CA LEU A 190 16.93 -1.60 1.11
C LEU A 190 17.14 -0.20 0.54
N SER A 191 18.38 0.22 0.30
CA SER A 191 18.64 1.59 -0.15
C SER A 191 18.03 1.86 -1.52
N GLY A 192 18.15 0.90 -2.43
CA GLY A 192 17.54 0.99 -3.76
C GLY A 192 16.01 1.09 -3.76
N SER A 193 15.34 0.48 -2.78
CA SER A 193 13.87 0.56 -2.69
C SER A 193 13.35 1.95 -2.29
N TRP A 194 14.16 2.72 -1.55
CA TRP A 194 13.77 4.05 -1.10
C TRP A 194 14.03 5.13 -2.15
N ILE A 195 14.93 4.91 -3.12
CA ILE A 195 15.32 5.93 -4.11
C ILE A 195 14.11 6.49 -4.86
N SER A 196 13.17 5.66 -5.30
CA SER A 196 11.98 6.16 -6.00
C SER A 196 11.02 6.95 -5.12
N ILE A 197 10.83 6.54 -3.87
CA ILE A 197 9.99 7.29 -2.92
C ILE A 197 10.68 8.61 -2.59
N ALA A 198 12.01 8.58 -2.49
CA ALA A 198 12.85 9.68 -2.08
C ALA A 198 13.09 10.76 -3.16
N SER A 199 12.97 10.39 -4.43
CA SER A 199 13.19 11.27 -5.58
C SER A 199 11.89 11.79 -6.18
N SER A 200 10.81 11.82 -5.39
CA SER A 200 9.53 12.33 -5.87
C SER A 200 9.53 13.87 -5.92
N PRO A 201 9.08 14.48 -7.03
CA PRO A 201 8.83 15.93 -7.10
C PRO A 201 7.76 16.43 -6.11
N LEU A 202 7.04 15.55 -5.40
CA LEU A 202 6.11 15.94 -4.33
C LEU A 202 6.75 16.81 -3.25
N VAL A 203 8.06 16.69 -3.04
CA VAL A 203 8.76 17.55 -2.07
C VAL A 203 8.77 19.01 -2.52
N LEU A 204 8.70 19.29 -3.83
CA LEU A 204 8.54 20.65 -4.37
C LEU A 204 7.17 21.23 -4.02
N VAL A 205 6.12 20.40 -4.13
CA VAL A 205 4.75 20.76 -3.76
C VAL A 205 4.69 21.16 -2.29
N LEU A 206 5.38 20.39 -1.44
CA LEU A 206 5.48 20.72 -0.03
C LEU A 206 6.24 22.04 0.18
N ALA A 207 7.36 22.26 -0.52
CA ALA A 207 8.10 23.51 -0.42
C ALA A 207 7.27 24.74 -0.81
N ALA A 208 6.42 24.63 -1.84
CA ALA A 208 5.50 25.70 -2.22
C ALA A 208 4.36 25.90 -1.23
N PHE A 209 3.78 24.81 -0.73
CA PHE A 209 2.79 24.88 0.34
C PHE A 209 3.34 25.64 1.56
N LEU A 210 4.61 25.43 1.94
CA LEU A 210 5.25 26.18 3.02
C LEU A 210 5.40 27.68 2.70
N LYS A 211 5.87 28.04 1.48
CA LYS A 211 5.98 29.44 1.03
C LYS A 211 4.61 30.13 0.99
N GLU A 212 3.58 29.46 0.47
CA GLU A 212 2.20 29.97 0.39
C GLU A 212 1.55 30.15 1.76
N SER A 213 1.87 29.25 2.70
CA SER A 213 1.46 29.38 4.10
C SER A 213 2.16 30.54 4.82
N GLY A 214 3.02 31.30 4.12
CA GLY A 214 3.72 32.47 4.63
C GLY A 214 5.04 32.15 5.34
N ALA A 215 5.50 30.89 5.36
CA ALA A 215 6.74 30.54 6.04
C ALA A 215 7.95 31.19 5.36
N SER A 216 8.89 31.65 6.17
CA SER A 216 10.15 32.18 5.66
C SER A 216 11.01 31.07 5.04
N LEU A 217 12.04 31.46 4.28
CA LEU A 217 13.02 30.54 3.71
C LEU A 217 13.66 29.66 4.79
N THR A 218 14.12 30.27 5.88
CA THR A 218 14.78 29.55 6.99
C THR A 218 13.80 28.61 7.70
N GLN A 219 12.56 29.06 7.92
CA GLN A 219 11.52 28.22 8.51
C GLN A 219 11.22 27.01 7.62
N SER A 220 11.09 27.22 6.31
CA SER A 220 10.84 26.16 5.33
C SER A 220 11.98 25.13 5.27
N LEU A 221 13.24 25.58 5.27
CA LEU A 221 14.40 24.69 5.31
C LEU A 221 14.45 23.84 6.59
N VAL A 222 14.19 24.45 7.75
CA VAL A 222 14.16 23.73 9.03
C VAL A 222 13.01 22.72 9.07
N MET A 223 11.81 23.11 8.61
CA MET A 223 10.65 22.23 8.58
C MET A 223 10.85 21.03 7.67
N ILE A 224 11.31 21.22 6.42
CA ILE A 224 11.58 20.12 5.50
C ILE A 224 12.68 19.20 6.05
N SER A 225 13.76 19.77 6.59
CA SER A 225 14.84 18.98 7.17
C SER A 225 14.35 18.15 8.37
N GLY A 226 13.59 18.77 9.28
CA GLY A 226 13.00 18.09 10.43
C GLY A 226 12.04 16.98 10.04
N LEU A 227 11.13 17.25 9.11
CA LEU A 227 10.20 16.27 8.52
C LEU A 227 10.94 15.03 8.04
N ILE A 228 11.99 15.22 7.24
CA ILE A 228 12.71 14.12 6.60
C ILE A 228 13.51 13.32 7.62
N VAL A 229 14.15 13.99 8.58
CA VAL A 229 14.87 13.32 9.68
C VAL A 229 13.92 12.44 10.49
N ILE A 230 12.77 12.96 10.91
CA ILE A 230 11.83 12.18 11.72
C ILE A 230 11.23 11.02 10.89
N THR A 231 10.91 11.26 9.62
CA THR A 231 10.44 10.22 8.69
C THR A 231 11.48 9.11 8.52
N ALA A 232 12.76 9.46 8.39
CA ALA A 232 13.86 8.50 8.31
C ALA A 232 14.03 7.69 9.59
N VAL A 233 13.85 8.31 10.77
CA VAL A 233 13.84 7.58 12.06
C VAL A 233 12.70 6.56 12.09
N LEU A 234 11.47 6.97 11.73
CA LEU A 234 10.32 6.07 11.69
C LEU A 234 10.54 4.93 10.69
N ALA A 235 11.03 5.23 9.48
CA ALA A 235 11.37 4.22 8.48
C ALA A 235 12.41 3.22 9.01
N GLY A 236 13.43 3.70 9.74
CA GLY A 236 14.41 2.84 10.42
C GLY A 236 13.77 1.91 11.45
N ILE A 237 12.91 2.45 12.32
CA ILE A 237 12.22 1.65 13.36
C ILE A 237 11.33 0.59 12.71
N GLY A 238 10.53 0.98 11.71
CA GLY A 238 9.64 0.06 11.01
C GLY A 238 10.40 -1.02 10.26
N SER A 239 11.48 -0.69 9.54
CA SER A 239 12.33 -1.69 8.90
C SER A 239 12.88 -2.73 9.89
N VAL A 240 13.33 -2.30 11.07
CA VAL A 240 13.76 -3.25 12.12
C VAL A 240 12.60 -4.11 12.59
N ALA A 241 11.45 -3.52 12.90
CA ALA A 241 10.27 -4.26 13.36
C ALA A 241 9.81 -5.32 12.35
N ALA A 242 9.78 -4.97 11.07
CA ALA A 242 9.40 -5.88 9.99
C ALA A 242 10.43 -6.99 9.76
N LYS A 243 11.72 -6.68 9.86
CA LYS A 243 12.80 -7.69 9.81
C LYS A 243 12.69 -8.69 10.95
N ARG A 244 12.43 -8.20 12.17
CA ARG A 244 12.24 -9.03 13.37
C ARG A 244 11.03 -9.96 13.30
N GLY A 245 9.98 -9.58 12.56
CA GLY A 245 8.76 -10.38 12.44
C GLY A 245 8.55 -11.08 11.10
N SER A 246 9.53 -10.99 10.19
CA SER A 246 9.47 -11.49 8.80
C SER A 246 8.15 -11.19 8.07
N SER A 247 7.46 -10.13 8.47
CA SER A 247 6.08 -9.83 8.07
C SER A 247 5.92 -8.32 7.86
N PRO A 248 4.93 -7.88 7.04
CA PRO A 248 4.59 -6.46 6.93
C PRO A 248 4.23 -5.85 8.29
N ILE A 249 4.42 -4.54 8.43
CA ILE A 249 4.10 -3.80 9.66
C ILE A 249 2.67 -4.04 10.14
N GLY A 250 1.70 -4.11 9.23
CA GLY A 250 0.30 -4.39 9.59
C GLY A 250 0.07 -5.78 10.19
N VAL A 251 0.93 -6.76 9.91
CA VAL A 251 0.87 -8.08 10.55
C VAL A 251 1.62 -8.05 11.88
N VAL A 252 2.78 -7.37 11.92
CA VAL A 252 3.57 -7.19 13.16
C VAL A 252 2.77 -6.43 14.23
N SER A 253 1.91 -5.49 13.83
CA SER A 253 1.05 -4.73 14.76
C SER A 253 0.04 -5.60 15.52
N ARG A 254 -0.20 -6.86 15.10
CA ARG A 254 -0.94 -7.84 15.89
C ARG A 254 -0.27 -8.14 17.23
N ALA A 255 1.04 -7.99 17.34
CA ALA A 255 1.74 -8.07 18.62
C ALA A 255 1.36 -6.93 19.58
N ALA A 256 1.07 -5.74 19.04
CA ALA A 256 0.65 -4.58 19.81
C ALA A 256 -0.84 -4.65 20.18
N PHE A 257 -1.72 -5.00 19.24
CA PHE A 257 -3.18 -4.93 19.42
C PHE A 257 -3.87 -6.27 19.76
N GLY A 258 -3.16 -7.39 19.65
CA GLY A 258 -3.75 -8.73 19.62
C GLY A 258 -4.17 -9.13 18.20
N VAL A 259 -4.30 -10.44 17.95
CA VAL A 259 -4.53 -10.97 16.59
C VAL A 259 -5.85 -10.45 16.00
N TRP A 260 -6.94 -10.51 16.77
CA TRP A 260 -8.25 -9.99 16.37
C TRP A 260 -8.41 -8.50 16.68
N GLY A 261 -7.81 -8.02 17.77
CA GLY A 261 -7.83 -6.60 18.12
C GLY A 261 -7.20 -5.70 17.05
N ASN A 262 -6.25 -6.23 16.26
CA ASN A 262 -5.61 -5.49 15.17
C ASN A 262 -6.51 -5.22 13.97
N VAL A 263 -7.63 -5.93 13.80
CA VAL A 263 -8.50 -5.77 12.62
C VAL A 263 -9.01 -4.34 12.50
N LEU A 264 -9.42 -3.71 13.62
CA LEU A 264 -9.90 -2.33 13.64
C LEU A 264 -8.82 -1.32 13.17
N PRO A 265 -7.64 -1.22 13.81
CA PRO A 265 -6.60 -0.32 13.35
C PRO A 265 -6.06 -0.68 11.96
N ALA A 266 -5.98 -1.96 11.60
CA ALA A 266 -5.54 -2.38 10.27
C ALA A 266 -6.51 -1.94 9.17
N PHE A 267 -7.82 -2.05 9.40
CA PHE A 267 -8.83 -1.57 8.48
C PHE A 267 -8.80 -0.05 8.36
N ALA A 268 -8.65 0.66 9.48
CA ALA A 268 -8.49 2.11 9.47
C ALA A 268 -7.25 2.53 8.64
N MET A 269 -6.11 1.83 8.81
CA MET A 269 -4.91 2.06 8.00
C MET A 269 -5.08 1.69 6.53
N LEU A 270 -5.91 0.70 6.19
CA LEU A 270 -6.27 0.39 4.81
C LEU A 270 -6.97 1.60 4.17
N LEU A 271 -7.93 2.22 4.87
CA LEU A 271 -8.62 3.43 4.40
C LEU A 271 -7.66 4.62 4.27
N VAL A 272 -6.78 4.83 5.25
CA VAL A 272 -5.72 5.87 5.20
C VAL A 272 -4.91 5.73 3.91
N LYS A 273 -4.42 4.52 3.61
CA LYS A 273 -3.62 4.24 2.40
C LYS A 273 -4.43 4.42 1.11
N MET A 274 -5.72 4.08 1.14
CA MET A 274 -6.62 4.23 -0.01
C MET A 274 -6.86 5.70 -0.31
N ILE A 275 -7.17 6.51 0.71
CA ILE A 275 -7.35 7.95 0.61
C ILE A 275 -6.06 8.62 0.10
N TRP A 276 -4.90 8.24 0.64
CA TRP A 276 -3.61 8.73 0.16
C TRP A 276 -3.38 8.42 -1.33
N SER A 277 -3.76 7.22 -1.76
CA SER A 277 -3.60 6.80 -3.17
C SER A 277 -4.56 7.55 -4.11
N ILE A 278 -5.79 7.80 -3.66
CA ILE A 278 -6.77 8.63 -4.38
C ILE A 278 -6.26 10.08 -4.48
N ALA A 279 -5.70 10.61 -3.40
CA ALA A 279 -5.08 11.94 -3.38
C ALA A 279 -3.96 12.06 -4.42
N LEU A 280 -3.08 11.06 -4.49
CA LEU A 280 -2.02 10.99 -5.49
C LEU A 280 -2.55 10.94 -6.93
N LEU A 281 -3.64 10.21 -7.17
CA LEU A 281 -4.27 10.12 -8.49
C LEU A 281 -4.93 11.43 -8.93
N ILE A 282 -5.66 12.08 -8.03
CA ILE A 282 -6.25 13.41 -8.27
C ILE A 282 -5.14 14.43 -8.54
N PHE A 283 -4.09 14.41 -7.73
CA PHE A 283 -2.92 15.27 -7.91
C PHE A 283 -2.25 15.05 -9.27
N ALA A 284 -2.03 13.79 -9.68
CA ALA A 284 -1.48 13.48 -10.99
C ALA A 284 -2.37 14.00 -12.12
N ALA A 285 -3.67 13.76 -12.05
CA ALA A 285 -4.61 14.22 -13.05
C ALA A 285 -4.59 15.74 -13.18
N ARG A 286 -4.52 16.48 -12.07
CA ARG A 286 -4.44 17.94 -12.10
C ARG A 286 -3.14 18.44 -12.73
N ILE A 287 -2.00 17.84 -12.39
CA ILE A 287 -0.73 18.23 -13.01
C ILE A 287 -0.68 17.91 -14.49
N LEU A 288 -1.11 16.71 -14.91
CA LEU A 288 -1.02 16.32 -16.32
C LEU A 288 -2.15 16.92 -17.18
N SER A 289 -3.19 17.47 -16.56
CA SER A 289 -4.36 18.00 -17.27
C SER A 289 -4.04 19.01 -18.39
N PRO A 290 -3.17 20.03 -18.19
CA PRO A 290 -2.93 21.03 -19.21
C PRO A 290 -2.15 20.45 -20.40
N LEU A 291 -1.30 19.45 -20.14
CA LEU A 291 -0.54 18.77 -21.18
C LEU A 291 -1.46 17.94 -22.08
N LEU A 292 -2.46 17.26 -21.49
CA LEU A 292 -3.46 16.50 -22.24
C LEU A 292 -4.40 17.43 -23.02
N ALA A 293 -4.93 18.46 -22.37
CA ALA A 293 -5.88 19.41 -22.96
C ALA A 293 -5.29 20.21 -24.13
N SER A 294 -3.97 20.47 -24.11
CA SER A 294 -3.28 21.16 -25.20
C SER A 294 -3.13 20.35 -26.50
N GLN A 295 -3.43 19.04 -26.49
CA GLN A 295 -3.24 18.20 -27.66
C GLN A 295 -4.43 18.25 -28.63
N PRO A 296 -4.21 18.39 -29.96
CA PRO A 296 -5.30 18.44 -30.93
C PRO A 296 -6.22 17.21 -30.92
N TRP A 297 -5.64 16.03 -30.65
CA TRP A 297 -6.40 14.78 -30.58
C TRP A 297 -7.32 14.74 -29.34
N PHE A 298 -6.99 15.46 -28.27
CA PHE A 298 -7.78 15.45 -27.06
C PHE A 298 -9.16 16.09 -27.29
N ALA A 299 -9.23 17.20 -28.02
CA ALA A 299 -10.50 17.83 -28.41
C ALA A 299 -11.40 16.89 -29.23
N VAL A 300 -10.81 16.05 -30.09
CA VAL A 300 -11.56 15.02 -30.82
C VAL A 300 -12.12 13.99 -29.84
N ILE A 301 -11.29 13.45 -28.95
CA ILE A 301 -11.72 12.44 -27.98
C ILE A 301 -12.77 13.00 -27.00
N SER A 302 -12.55 14.19 -26.44
CA SER A 302 -13.48 14.80 -25.47
C SER A 302 -14.85 15.06 -26.08
N SER A 303 -14.93 15.45 -27.36
CA SER A 303 -16.19 15.61 -28.09
C SER A 303 -16.99 14.32 -28.28
N GLN A 304 -16.36 13.14 -28.14
CA GLN A 304 -17.04 11.83 -28.27
C GLN A 304 -17.67 11.37 -26.95
N PHE A 305 -17.33 11.98 -25.82
CA PHE A 305 -17.86 11.62 -24.51
C PHE A 305 -18.95 12.61 -24.07
N VAL A 306 -19.95 12.10 -23.33
CA VAL A 306 -21.04 12.93 -22.75
C VAL A 306 -20.55 13.72 -21.53
N PHE A 307 -19.38 13.38 -21.00
CA PHE A 307 -18.85 13.98 -19.77
C PHE A 307 -18.15 15.32 -20.02
N PRO A 308 -18.07 16.21 -19.01
CA PRO A 308 -17.27 17.44 -19.08
C PRO A 308 -15.80 17.15 -19.39
N GLU A 309 -15.13 18.09 -20.05
CA GLU A 309 -13.73 17.98 -20.48
C GLU A 309 -12.78 17.60 -19.31
N GLU A 310 -12.95 18.24 -18.16
CA GLU A 310 -12.17 17.95 -16.94
C GLU A 310 -12.29 16.48 -16.49
N PHE A 311 -13.48 15.90 -16.63
CA PHE A 311 -13.72 14.50 -16.26
C PHE A 311 -13.08 13.54 -17.27
N THR A 312 -13.11 13.88 -18.56
CA THR A 312 -12.41 13.11 -19.60
C THR A 312 -10.90 13.12 -19.38
N VAL A 313 -10.31 14.27 -19.03
CA VAL A 313 -8.89 14.36 -18.67
C VAL A 313 -8.55 13.47 -17.48
N LEU A 314 -9.37 13.52 -16.43
CA LEU A 314 -9.19 12.71 -15.24
C LEU A 314 -9.19 11.21 -15.60
N MET A 315 -10.18 10.74 -16.36
CA MET A 315 -10.25 9.34 -16.78
C MET A 315 -9.02 8.94 -17.61
N LEU A 316 -8.68 9.75 -18.61
CA LEU A 316 -7.59 9.45 -19.53
C LEU A 316 -6.21 9.48 -18.86
N THR A 317 -6.08 10.18 -17.73
CA THR A 317 -4.85 10.17 -16.93
C THR A 317 -4.84 9.03 -15.92
N THR A 318 -5.92 8.87 -15.15
CA THR A 318 -5.95 7.96 -13.99
C THR A 318 -6.05 6.49 -14.40
N ILE A 319 -6.81 6.15 -15.44
CA ILE A 319 -6.94 4.77 -15.92
C ILE A 319 -5.58 4.18 -16.32
N PRO A 320 -4.79 4.77 -17.24
CA PRO A 320 -3.50 4.21 -17.59
C PRO A 320 -2.51 4.22 -16.43
N MET A 321 -2.50 5.24 -15.56
CA MET A 321 -1.65 5.25 -14.37
C MET A 321 -1.97 4.09 -13.45
N VAL A 322 -3.25 3.88 -13.10
CA VAL A 322 -3.68 2.75 -12.26
C VAL A 322 -3.31 1.43 -12.91
N MET A 323 -3.56 1.25 -14.21
CA MET A 323 -3.27 0.00 -14.92
C MET A 323 -1.77 -0.35 -14.94
N ILE A 324 -0.91 0.62 -15.28
CA ILE A 324 0.54 0.40 -15.31
C ILE A 324 1.06 0.18 -13.88
N SER A 325 0.62 0.97 -12.90
CA SER A 325 1.00 0.81 -11.50
C SER A 325 0.55 -0.54 -10.92
N ALA A 326 -0.66 -1.00 -11.26
CA ALA A 326 -1.17 -2.30 -10.86
C ALA A 326 -0.36 -3.46 -11.44
N LEU A 327 0.04 -3.34 -12.71
CA LEU A 327 0.89 -4.31 -13.38
C LEU A 327 2.25 -4.42 -12.68
N VAL A 328 2.91 -3.29 -12.44
CA VAL A 328 4.19 -3.22 -11.71
C VAL A 328 4.07 -3.80 -10.29
N ALA A 329 2.99 -3.44 -9.58
CA ALA A 329 2.72 -3.96 -8.24
C ALA A 329 2.45 -5.48 -8.24
N GLY A 330 1.75 -5.99 -9.26
CA GLY A 330 1.36 -7.39 -9.41
C GLY A 330 2.55 -8.33 -9.60
N PHE A 331 3.58 -7.91 -10.34
CA PHE A 331 4.82 -8.70 -10.49
C PHE A 331 5.61 -8.84 -9.18
N GLY A 332 5.55 -7.84 -8.31
CA GLY A 332 6.22 -7.86 -7.01
C GLY A 332 7.72 -8.19 -7.07
N GLY A 333 8.25 -8.74 -5.98
CA GLY A 333 9.58 -9.39 -5.98
C GLY A 333 10.76 -8.48 -6.37
N ILE A 334 11.52 -8.95 -7.37
CA ILE A 334 12.70 -8.26 -7.94
C ILE A 334 12.26 -7.27 -9.02
N ALA A 335 11.24 -7.60 -9.82
CA ALA A 335 10.72 -6.71 -10.86
C ALA A 335 10.29 -5.35 -10.27
N MET A 336 9.53 -5.38 -9.17
CA MET A 336 9.14 -4.18 -8.42
C MET A 336 10.34 -3.37 -7.92
N LEU A 337 11.36 -4.04 -7.39
CA LEU A 337 12.59 -3.38 -6.91
C LEU A 337 13.36 -2.72 -8.06
N ARG A 338 13.45 -3.39 -9.22
CA ARG A 338 14.13 -2.83 -10.40
C ARG A 338 13.37 -1.63 -10.95
N SER A 339 12.04 -1.72 -11.01
CA SER A 339 11.18 -0.58 -11.41
C SER A 339 11.43 0.63 -10.52
N GLN A 340 11.42 0.44 -9.19
CA GLN A 340 11.74 1.51 -8.24
C GLN A 340 13.13 2.10 -8.44
N GLN A 341 14.15 1.27 -8.65
CA GLN A 341 15.51 1.75 -8.85
C GLN A 341 15.64 2.58 -10.14
N LEU A 342 15.08 2.10 -11.24
CA LEU A 342 15.12 2.78 -12.54
C LEU A 342 14.34 4.08 -12.49
N VAL A 343 13.06 4.04 -12.09
CA VAL A 343 12.21 5.22 -12.00
C VAL A 343 12.80 6.25 -11.04
N GLY A 344 13.32 5.79 -9.89
CA GLY A 344 13.95 6.67 -8.92
C GLY A 344 15.23 7.33 -9.45
N ALA A 345 16.06 6.59 -10.18
CA ALA A 345 17.25 7.16 -10.81
C ALA A 345 16.89 8.21 -11.87
N PHE A 346 15.94 7.91 -12.76
CA PHE A 346 15.48 8.86 -13.78
C PHE A 346 14.84 10.11 -13.17
N SER A 347 14.00 9.93 -12.15
CA SER A 347 13.34 11.04 -11.46
C SER A 347 14.34 11.93 -10.73
N LEU A 348 15.34 11.32 -10.08
CA LEU A 348 16.43 12.05 -9.43
C LEU A 348 17.28 12.85 -10.43
N ILE A 349 17.65 12.23 -11.57
CA ILE A 349 18.39 12.93 -12.64
C ILE A 349 17.58 14.11 -13.17
N GLY A 350 16.28 13.91 -13.42
CA GLY A 350 15.37 14.98 -13.86
C GLY A 350 15.35 16.14 -12.88
N ILE A 351 15.08 15.85 -11.60
CA ILE A 351 15.03 16.84 -10.51
C ILE A 351 16.35 17.59 -10.35
N LEU A 352 17.48 16.89 -10.37
CA LEU A 352 18.81 17.52 -10.29
C LEU A 352 19.11 18.37 -11.53
N GLY A 353 18.72 17.92 -12.72
CA GLY A 353 18.89 18.67 -13.96
C GLY A 353 18.08 19.98 -13.96
N ILE A 354 16.85 19.94 -13.45
CA ILE A 354 16.03 21.13 -13.26
C ILE A 354 16.63 22.06 -12.22
N GLY A 355 17.05 21.53 -11.07
CA GLY A 355 17.71 22.31 -10.03
C GLY A 355 18.97 22.99 -10.55
N PHE A 356 19.80 22.26 -11.30
CA PHE A 356 20.98 22.84 -11.96
C PHE A 356 20.61 23.97 -12.92
N TYR A 357 19.59 23.80 -13.75
CA TYR A 357 19.11 24.86 -14.64
C TYR A 357 18.71 26.11 -13.84
N VAL A 358 17.88 25.96 -12.81
CA VAL A 358 17.41 27.07 -11.96
C VAL A 358 18.58 27.80 -11.30
N PHE A 359 19.52 27.07 -10.70
CA PHE A 359 20.69 27.68 -10.06
C PHE A 359 21.68 28.30 -11.05
N SER A 360 21.66 27.87 -12.32
CA SER A 360 22.51 28.47 -13.36
C SER A 360 21.94 29.77 -13.91
N THR A 361 20.62 29.95 -13.86
CA THR A 361 19.91 31.11 -14.43
C THR A 361 19.50 32.16 -13.39
N ASN A 362 19.44 31.79 -12.11
CA ASN A 362 19.08 32.68 -11.01
C ASN A 362 20.27 32.91 -10.06
N SER A 363 20.36 34.09 -9.46
CA SER A 363 21.39 34.38 -8.47
C SER A 363 20.95 33.91 -7.09
N ILE A 364 21.89 33.46 -6.25
CA ILE A 364 21.58 33.19 -4.84
C ILE A 364 21.16 34.46 -4.07
N LEU A 365 21.47 35.63 -4.63
CA LEU A 365 21.04 36.93 -4.09
C LEU A 365 19.55 37.19 -4.30
N ASP A 366 18.90 36.45 -5.21
CA ASP A 366 17.47 36.59 -5.51
C ASP A 366 16.59 35.81 -4.52
N LEU A 367 17.20 35.13 -3.54
CA LEU A 367 16.49 34.41 -2.49
C LEU A 367 15.61 35.35 -1.67
N GLN A 368 14.30 35.18 -1.83
CA GLN A 368 13.31 35.84 -1.00
C GLN A 368 13.38 35.23 0.40
N GLN A 369 13.67 36.02 1.44
CA GLN A 369 13.68 35.47 2.80
C GLN A 369 12.27 35.20 3.32
N GLY A 370 11.26 35.96 2.86
CA GLY A 370 9.92 35.96 3.45
C GLY A 370 9.91 36.57 4.86
N GLU A 371 8.71 36.87 5.38
CA GLU A 371 8.56 37.28 6.77
C GLU A 371 8.47 36.06 7.69
N LEU A 372 8.96 36.18 8.92
CA LEU A 372 8.86 35.10 9.90
C LEU A 372 7.43 35.03 10.44
N ILE A 373 6.75 33.91 10.21
CA ILE A 373 5.48 33.63 10.90
C ILE A 373 5.73 33.32 12.38
N ALA A 374 4.72 33.59 13.21
CA ALA A 374 4.77 33.35 14.65
C ALA A 374 4.95 31.86 14.98
N ALA A 375 5.59 31.58 16.12
CA ALA A 375 5.91 30.22 16.54
C ALA A 375 4.72 29.23 16.59
N PRO A 376 3.51 29.61 17.05
CA PRO A 376 2.37 28.68 17.04
C PRO A 376 1.95 28.23 15.63
N ALA A 377 1.85 29.17 14.68
CA ALA A 377 1.53 28.86 13.29
C ALA A 377 2.63 28.02 12.62
N LEU A 378 3.89 28.29 12.95
CA LEU A 378 5.03 27.50 12.47
C LEU A 378 4.99 26.05 13.00
N ILE A 379 4.72 25.88 14.30
CA ILE A 379 4.59 24.55 14.91
C ILE A 379 3.44 23.79 14.26
N ASP A 380 2.32 24.47 14.01
CA ASP A 380 1.17 23.86 13.37
C ASP A 380 1.47 23.34 11.96
N LEU A 381 2.07 24.22 11.14
CA LEU A 381 2.48 23.92 9.78
C LEU A 381 3.51 22.78 9.73
N ALA A 382 4.44 22.75 10.69
CA ALA A 382 5.43 21.69 10.82
C ALA A 382 4.78 20.35 11.20
N ILE A 383 3.84 20.34 12.15
CA ILE A 383 3.10 19.15 12.57
C ILE A 383 2.30 18.60 11.40
N PHE A 384 1.54 19.45 10.72
CA PHE A 384 0.72 19.06 9.57
C PHE A 384 1.60 18.45 8.47
N SER A 385 2.67 19.14 8.07
CA SER A 385 3.60 18.68 7.04
C SER A 385 4.28 17.36 7.43
N PHE A 386 4.74 17.23 8.67
CA PHE A 386 5.37 16.01 9.17
C PHE A 386 4.42 14.81 9.15
N MET A 387 3.23 14.98 9.72
CA MET A 387 2.35 13.86 10.01
C MET A 387 1.60 13.36 8.79
N LEU A 388 1.46 14.19 7.76
CA LEU A 388 0.89 13.82 6.47
C LEU A 388 1.81 12.86 5.68
N PHE A 389 3.13 13.02 5.78
CA PHE A 389 4.10 12.20 5.04
C PHE A 389 4.78 11.10 5.87
N GLY A 390 5.05 11.33 7.17
CA GLY A 390 5.89 10.43 7.97
C GLY A 390 5.26 9.06 8.27
N PHE A 391 3.96 9.01 8.57
CA PHE A 391 3.29 7.78 9.01
C PHE A 391 2.94 6.83 7.85
N THR A 392 2.65 7.37 6.68
CA THR A 392 2.45 6.55 5.47
C THR A 392 3.76 5.84 5.09
N VAL A 393 4.89 6.53 5.23
CA VAL A 393 6.23 5.97 5.04
C VAL A 393 6.57 4.90 6.11
N PHE A 394 6.26 5.16 7.39
CA PHE A 394 6.43 4.16 8.45
C PHE A 394 5.74 2.84 8.10
N SER A 395 4.47 2.91 7.68
CA SER A 395 3.65 1.74 7.36
C SER A 395 4.15 0.93 6.15
N GLN A 396 4.99 1.53 5.29
CA GLN A 396 5.56 0.93 4.09
C GLN A 396 7.01 0.43 4.30
N SER A 397 7.69 0.91 5.34
CA SER A 397 9.11 0.61 5.56
C SER A 397 9.41 -0.89 5.73
N GLY A 398 8.43 -1.65 6.21
CA GLY A 398 8.56 -3.10 6.39
C GLY A 398 8.46 -3.95 5.12
N ASP A 399 8.01 -3.40 4.00
CA ASP A 399 7.67 -4.21 2.81
C ASP A 399 8.90 -4.89 2.19
N PHE A 400 10.06 -4.24 2.28
CA PHE A 400 11.36 -4.76 1.83
C PHE A 400 12.15 -5.40 2.96
N ALA A 401 12.12 -4.81 4.17
CA ALA A 401 12.91 -5.28 5.31
C ALA A 401 12.52 -6.67 5.81
N ARG A 402 11.25 -7.07 5.65
CA ARG A 402 10.76 -8.41 6.02
C ARG A 402 11.44 -9.59 5.29
N LYS A 403 12.13 -9.33 4.17
CA LYS A 403 12.77 -10.35 3.33
C LYS A 403 14.28 -10.49 3.60
N LEU A 404 14.81 -9.79 4.57
CA LEU A 404 16.24 -9.82 4.91
C LEU A 404 16.60 -11.09 5.67
N PRO A 405 17.85 -11.59 5.54
CA PRO A 405 18.39 -12.66 6.37
C PRO A 405 18.32 -12.34 7.86
N VAL A 406 18.06 -13.35 8.69
CA VAL A 406 17.96 -13.18 10.15
C VAL A 406 19.28 -12.75 10.76
N GLU A 407 20.42 -13.19 10.23
CA GLU A 407 21.74 -12.77 10.73
C GLU A 407 22.01 -11.26 10.57
N THR A 408 21.24 -10.54 9.74
CA THR A 408 21.49 -9.11 9.51
C THR A 408 21.29 -8.32 10.80
N PRO A 409 22.30 -7.61 11.34
CA PRO A 409 22.15 -6.88 12.60
C PRO A 409 21.05 -5.81 12.52
N GLY A 410 20.21 -5.71 13.55
CA GLY A 410 19.12 -4.71 13.59
C GLY A 410 19.61 -3.27 13.45
N ALA A 411 20.76 -2.93 14.05
CA ALA A 411 21.38 -1.62 13.91
C ALA A 411 21.78 -1.31 12.45
N LYS A 412 22.26 -2.30 11.70
CA LYS A 412 22.58 -2.16 10.27
C LYS A 412 21.32 -1.93 9.45
N VAL A 413 20.23 -2.63 9.75
CA VAL A 413 18.92 -2.45 9.10
C VAL A 413 18.36 -1.05 9.36
N PHE A 414 18.42 -0.60 10.61
CA PHE A 414 18.03 0.76 11.00
C PHE A 414 18.85 1.80 10.23
N PHE A 415 20.19 1.74 10.35
CA PHE A 415 21.09 2.71 9.76
C PHE A 415 20.90 2.81 8.25
N LEU A 416 20.83 1.67 7.56
CA LEU A 416 20.67 1.67 6.11
C LEU A 416 19.30 2.22 5.69
N SER A 417 18.23 1.90 6.43
CA SER A 417 16.91 2.46 6.15
C SER A 417 16.86 3.96 6.43
N PHE A 418 17.45 4.40 7.55
CA PHE A 418 17.57 5.80 7.94
C PHE A 418 18.32 6.61 6.89
N VAL A 419 19.55 6.20 6.54
CA VAL A 419 20.38 6.88 5.54
C VAL A 419 19.69 6.96 4.19
N SER A 420 19.05 5.88 3.76
CA SER A 420 18.36 5.82 2.45
C SER A 420 17.12 6.72 2.39
N THR A 421 16.46 6.91 3.53
CA THR A 421 15.28 7.79 3.66
C THR A 421 15.67 9.23 4.01
N LEU A 422 16.93 9.48 4.39
CA LEU A 422 17.41 10.80 4.78
C LEU A 422 18.02 11.58 3.62
N PHE A 423 19.11 11.09 3.02
CA PHE A 423 19.98 11.95 2.21
C PHE A 423 19.34 12.40 0.89
N ILE A 424 18.73 11.49 0.14
CA ILE A 424 18.13 11.83 -1.17
C ILE A 424 16.93 12.76 -0.98
N PRO A 425 15.94 12.46 -0.12
CA PRO A 425 14.82 13.38 0.10
C PRO A 425 15.29 14.72 0.66
N LEU A 426 16.29 14.73 1.54
CA LEU A 426 16.80 15.95 2.14
C LEU A 426 17.44 16.85 1.08
N ALA A 427 18.28 16.28 0.21
CA ALA A 427 18.89 17.03 -0.88
C ALA A 427 17.83 17.59 -1.84
N VAL A 428 16.87 16.74 -2.27
CA VAL A 428 15.76 17.15 -3.15
C VAL A 428 14.88 18.21 -2.48
N GLY A 429 14.58 18.06 -1.19
CA GLY A 429 13.72 18.97 -0.45
C GLY A 429 14.37 20.32 -0.19
N VAL A 430 15.62 20.34 0.25
CA VAL A 430 16.40 21.59 0.39
C VAL A 430 16.49 22.31 -0.95
N MET A 431 16.83 21.59 -2.02
CA MET A 431 16.86 22.15 -3.36
C MET A 431 15.49 22.69 -3.79
N GLY A 432 14.41 21.97 -3.46
CA GLY A 432 13.05 22.40 -3.74
C GLY A 432 12.66 23.70 -3.05
N VAL A 433 12.99 23.86 -1.78
CA VAL A 433 12.80 25.12 -1.05
C VAL A 433 13.59 26.22 -1.72
N LEU A 434 14.88 26.02 -1.96
CA LEU A 434 15.71 27.04 -2.59
C LEU A 434 15.14 27.49 -3.94
N TRP A 435 14.69 26.55 -4.77
CA TRP A 435 14.05 26.86 -6.05
C TRP A 435 12.77 27.68 -5.87
N VAL A 436 11.85 27.23 -5.01
CA VAL A 436 10.58 27.90 -4.77
C VAL A 436 10.76 29.34 -4.24
N PHE A 437 11.81 29.58 -3.46
CA PHE A 437 12.14 30.90 -2.91
C PHE A 437 13.01 31.78 -3.84
N MET A 438 13.53 31.24 -4.94
CA MET A 438 14.19 32.01 -6.02
C MET A 438 13.20 32.49 -7.09
N ALA A 439 12.05 31.83 -7.24
CA ALA A 439 11.05 32.22 -8.23
C ALA A 439 10.28 33.49 -7.82
N GLU A 440 10.21 34.47 -8.73
CA GLU A 440 9.49 35.75 -8.54
C GLU A 440 7.97 35.57 -8.53
N GLU A 441 7.43 34.66 -9.34
CA GLU A 441 5.99 34.34 -9.32
C GLU A 441 5.64 33.40 -8.15
N SER A 442 4.40 33.53 -7.67
CA SER A 442 3.86 32.64 -6.66
C SER A 442 3.84 31.21 -7.20
N PHE A 443 4.77 30.38 -6.72
CA PHE A 443 4.71 28.93 -6.88
C PHE A 443 3.46 28.28 -6.25
N GLY A 444 2.56 29.09 -5.67
CA GLY A 444 1.08 28.99 -5.62
C GLY A 444 0.43 28.01 -6.57
N LEU A 445 1.00 27.97 -7.78
CA LEU A 445 0.51 27.25 -8.93
C LEU A 445 0.81 25.74 -8.88
N LEU A 446 1.73 25.26 -8.00
CA LEU A 446 2.12 23.83 -7.83
C LEU A 446 0.96 22.92 -7.45
N LEU A 447 -0.05 23.49 -6.81
CA LEU A 447 -1.25 22.82 -6.35
C LEU A 447 -2.42 23.04 -7.34
N THR A 448 -2.25 23.90 -8.35
CA THR A 448 -3.30 24.21 -9.34
C THR A 448 -3.02 23.56 -10.70
N ASP A 449 -3.97 23.69 -11.62
CA ASP A 449 -3.82 23.34 -13.03
C ASP A 449 -2.80 24.23 -13.78
N GLN A 450 -2.24 25.26 -13.13
CA GLN A 450 -1.30 26.19 -13.76
C GLN A 450 0.18 25.79 -13.66
N LEU A 451 0.55 24.77 -12.86
CA LEU A 451 1.94 24.36 -12.67
C LEU A 451 2.68 24.10 -13.99
N ILE A 452 2.11 23.24 -14.83
CA ILE A 452 2.70 22.84 -16.12
C ILE A 452 2.78 24.05 -17.07
N PRO A 453 1.73 24.87 -17.24
CA PRO A 453 1.81 26.13 -17.99
C PRO A 453 2.93 27.07 -17.52
N THR A 454 3.09 27.28 -16.21
CA THR A 454 4.11 28.18 -15.66
C THR A 454 5.52 27.66 -15.93
N ILE A 455 5.78 26.36 -15.71
CA ILE A 455 7.09 25.76 -16.00
C ILE A 455 7.36 25.76 -17.52
N ALA A 456 6.35 25.51 -18.34
CA ALA A 456 6.48 25.55 -19.80
C ALA A 456 6.85 26.95 -20.32
N ALA A 457 6.34 28.01 -19.69
CA ALA A 457 6.67 29.39 -20.04
C ALA A 457 8.05 29.83 -19.53
N ALA A 458 8.46 29.35 -18.36
CA ALA A 458 9.69 29.79 -17.69
C ALA A 458 10.95 29.00 -18.10
N ALA A 459 10.81 27.76 -18.59
CA ALA A 459 11.94 26.87 -18.82
C ALA A 459 12.09 26.41 -20.29
N PRO A 460 13.32 26.13 -20.77
CA PRO A 460 13.55 25.51 -22.06
C PRO A 460 12.79 24.18 -22.18
N ILE A 461 12.35 23.87 -23.40
CA ILE A 461 11.51 22.70 -23.67
C ILE A 461 12.07 21.37 -23.12
N TRP A 462 13.40 21.21 -23.09
CA TRP A 462 14.03 20.01 -22.56
C TRP A 462 13.91 19.89 -21.03
N VAL A 463 13.96 21.01 -20.28
CA VAL A 463 13.76 21.06 -18.82
C VAL A 463 12.31 20.71 -18.51
N PHE A 464 11.39 21.29 -19.28
CA PHE A 464 9.96 21.01 -19.19
C PHE A 464 9.65 19.51 -19.41
N ILE A 465 10.18 18.92 -20.50
CA ILE A 465 10.00 17.49 -20.78
C ILE A 465 10.59 16.64 -19.66
N ALA A 466 11.80 16.94 -19.20
CA ALA A 466 12.43 16.21 -18.11
C ALA A 466 11.61 16.27 -16.81
N PHE A 467 11.03 17.45 -16.49
CA PHE A 467 10.14 17.62 -15.34
C PHE A 467 8.88 16.78 -15.44
N VAL A 468 8.15 16.89 -16.56
CA VAL A 468 6.91 16.13 -16.79
C VAL A 468 7.17 14.63 -16.68
N VAL A 469 8.24 14.14 -17.31
CA VAL A 469 8.61 12.71 -17.26
C VAL A 469 8.98 12.29 -15.84
N ALA A 470 9.79 13.07 -15.12
CA ALA A 470 10.16 12.79 -13.74
C ALA A 470 8.94 12.73 -12.81
N VAL A 471 8.02 13.70 -12.93
CA VAL A 471 6.76 13.73 -12.16
C VAL A 471 5.88 12.54 -12.51
N GLY A 472 5.60 12.30 -13.79
CA GLY A 472 4.74 11.22 -14.24
C GLY A 472 5.23 9.83 -13.80
N LEU A 473 6.52 9.55 -14.00
CA LEU A 473 7.14 8.30 -13.55
C LEU A 473 7.14 8.17 -12.03
N SER A 474 7.46 9.25 -11.30
CA SER A 474 7.44 9.25 -9.83
C SER A 474 6.06 8.92 -9.28
N VAL A 475 5.01 9.56 -9.79
CA VAL A 475 3.65 9.29 -9.28
C VAL A 475 3.19 7.88 -9.65
N LEU A 476 3.51 7.41 -10.86
CA LEU A 476 3.22 6.03 -11.27
C LEU A 476 3.89 5.02 -10.33
N GLN A 477 5.16 5.22 -9.98
CA GLN A 477 5.86 4.32 -9.06
C GLN A 477 5.38 4.45 -7.60
N LEU A 478 5.03 5.65 -7.14
CA LEU A 478 4.40 5.85 -5.83
C LEU A 478 3.04 5.16 -5.73
N LEU A 479 2.25 5.20 -6.79
CA LEU A 479 0.98 4.49 -6.89
C LEU A 479 1.20 2.97 -6.92
N ALA A 480 2.20 2.48 -7.65
CA ALA A 480 2.55 1.06 -7.64
C ALA A 480 2.97 0.58 -6.24
N ASN A 481 3.75 1.39 -5.51
CA ASN A 481 4.12 1.12 -4.11
C ASN A 481 2.88 1.08 -3.21
N SER A 482 1.96 2.03 -3.43
CA SER A 482 0.73 2.12 -2.65
C SER A 482 -0.18 0.93 -2.88
N ILE A 483 -0.38 0.49 -4.14
CA ILE A 483 -1.17 -0.72 -4.48
C ILE A 483 -0.52 -1.98 -3.87
N TYR A 484 0.81 -2.12 -3.99
CA TYR A 484 1.54 -3.24 -3.39
C TYR A 484 1.38 -3.28 -1.87
N SER A 485 1.48 -2.13 -1.21
CA SER A 485 1.34 -2.02 0.24
C SER A 485 -0.11 -2.19 0.71
N LEU A 486 -1.09 -1.73 -0.06
CA LEU A 486 -2.52 -1.96 0.18
C LEU A 486 -2.84 -3.47 0.12
N ALA A 487 -2.31 -4.18 -0.88
CA ALA A 487 -2.48 -5.63 -0.98
C ALA A 487 -1.89 -6.36 0.25
N GLY A 488 -0.74 -5.91 0.76
CA GLY A 488 -0.19 -6.41 2.02
C GLY A 488 -1.04 -6.07 3.25
N SER A 489 -1.74 -4.94 3.22
CA SER A 489 -2.62 -4.50 4.31
C SER A 489 -3.91 -5.32 4.38
N LEU A 490 -4.43 -5.82 3.26
CA LEU A 490 -5.57 -6.76 3.25
C LEU A 490 -5.29 -8.03 4.07
N VAL A 491 -4.06 -8.54 4.05
CA VAL A 491 -3.64 -9.69 4.86
C VAL A 491 -3.70 -9.36 6.36
N SER A 492 -3.38 -8.12 6.75
CA SER A 492 -3.44 -7.69 8.15
C SER A 492 -4.87 -7.65 8.70
N VAL A 493 -5.84 -7.29 7.84
CA VAL A 493 -7.28 -7.32 8.13
C VAL A 493 -7.83 -8.76 8.16
N GLY A 494 -7.15 -9.70 7.51
CA GLY A 494 -7.48 -11.13 7.52
C GLY A 494 -7.96 -11.69 6.17
N ALA A 495 -7.93 -10.88 5.10
CA ALA A 495 -8.28 -11.35 3.77
C ALA A 495 -7.22 -12.33 3.23
N LYS A 496 -7.69 -13.45 2.66
CA LYS A 496 -6.86 -14.51 2.09
C LYS A 496 -6.97 -14.51 0.56
N LEU A 497 -6.44 -13.46 -0.07
CA LEU A 497 -6.43 -13.31 -1.52
C LEU A 497 -5.00 -13.41 -2.08
N PRO A 498 -4.80 -14.03 -3.25
CA PRO A 498 -3.52 -13.96 -3.94
C PRO A 498 -3.11 -12.50 -4.18
N GLY A 499 -1.80 -12.22 -4.17
CA GLY A 499 -1.27 -10.86 -4.27
C GLY A 499 -1.72 -10.12 -5.54
N ALA A 500 -1.70 -10.78 -6.69
CA ALA A 500 -2.13 -10.20 -7.96
C ALA A 500 -3.64 -9.87 -7.98
N VAL A 501 -4.47 -10.75 -7.42
CA VAL A 501 -5.93 -10.54 -7.33
C VAL A 501 -6.24 -9.37 -6.40
N SER A 502 -5.55 -9.30 -5.25
CA SER A 502 -5.63 -8.16 -4.33
C SER A 502 -5.27 -6.85 -5.03
N ALA A 503 -4.16 -6.82 -5.76
CA ALA A 503 -3.72 -5.63 -6.49
C ALA A 503 -4.75 -5.19 -7.54
N LEU A 504 -5.34 -6.11 -8.30
CA LEU A 504 -6.36 -5.79 -9.31
C LEU A 504 -7.64 -5.22 -8.66
N LEU A 505 -8.16 -5.89 -7.63
CA LEU A 505 -9.36 -5.42 -6.93
C LEU A 505 -9.15 -4.03 -6.31
N LEU A 506 -8.02 -3.83 -5.63
CA LEU A 506 -7.67 -2.53 -5.06
C LEU A 506 -7.51 -1.46 -6.14
N SER A 507 -6.97 -1.80 -7.31
CA SER A 507 -6.83 -0.87 -8.43
C SER A 507 -8.19 -0.39 -8.94
N VAL A 508 -9.16 -1.31 -9.06
CA VAL A 508 -10.55 -0.96 -9.42
C VAL A 508 -11.18 -0.05 -8.36
N VAL A 509 -10.99 -0.37 -7.08
CA VAL A 509 -11.50 0.45 -5.98
C VAL A 509 -10.87 1.84 -5.97
N LEU A 510 -9.56 1.94 -6.20
CA LEU A 510 -8.85 3.23 -6.28
C LEU A 510 -9.32 4.07 -7.47
N LEU A 511 -9.53 3.44 -8.63
CA LEU A 511 -10.06 4.11 -9.81
C LEU A 511 -11.48 4.63 -9.54
N ALA A 512 -12.38 3.76 -9.07
CA ALA A 512 -13.74 4.12 -8.74
C ALA A 512 -13.80 5.21 -7.67
N GLY A 513 -13.00 5.09 -6.61
CA GLY A 513 -12.89 6.08 -5.54
C GLY A 513 -12.39 7.43 -6.06
N THR A 514 -11.45 7.44 -7.00
CA THR A 514 -10.95 8.66 -7.64
C THR A 514 -12.02 9.33 -8.49
N LEU A 515 -12.75 8.57 -9.31
CA LEU A 515 -13.82 9.09 -10.16
C LEU A 515 -14.99 9.61 -9.31
N VAL A 516 -15.47 8.83 -8.35
CA VAL A 516 -16.55 9.22 -7.43
C VAL A 516 -16.17 10.46 -6.63
N SER A 517 -14.94 10.50 -6.08
CA SER A 517 -14.45 11.68 -5.37
C SER A 517 -14.46 12.88 -6.31
N SER A 518 -13.88 12.78 -7.51
CA SER A 518 -13.86 13.92 -8.43
C SER A 518 -15.25 14.47 -8.81
N MET A 519 -16.26 13.61 -8.90
CA MET A 519 -17.64 14.02 -9.23
C MET A 519 -18.33 14.68 -8.03
N LEU A 520 -18.19 14.10 -6.83
CA LEU A 520 -18.71 14.68 -5.60
C LEU A 520 -18.01 16.00 -5.25
N LEU A 521 -16.76 16.16 -5.69
CA LEU A 521 -15.87 17.27 -5.35
C LEU A 521 -15.94 18.43 -6.38
N ALA A 522 -16.87 18.39 -7.34
CA ALA A 522 -17.05 19.44 -8.35
C ALA A 522 -17.57 20.78 -7.78
N THR A 523 -17.71 20.91 -6.47
CA THR A 523 -18.08 22.14 -5.77
C THR A 523 -16.99 22.50 -4.76
N SER A 524 -16.42 23.71 -4.88
CA SER A 524 -15.27 24.24 -4.13
C SER A 524 -13.93 23.51 -4.35
N SER A 525 -12.81 24.19 -4.08
CA SER A 525 -11.45 23.76 -4.47
C SER A 525 -11.15 22.32 -4.02
N VAL A 526 -11.16 21.37 -4.97
CA VAL A 526 -10.81 19.95 -4.80
C VAL A 526 -9.59 19.75 -3.89
N LEU A 527 -8.63 20.66 -4.02
CA LEU A 527 -7.40 20.65 -3.26
C LEU A 527 -7.56 20.99 -1.77
N ALA A 528 -8.35 22.01 -1.43
CA ALA A 528 -8.59 22.34 -0.02
C ALA A 528 -9.28 21.17 0.69
N MET A 529 -10.26 20.56 0.02
CA MET A 529 -10.93 19.38 0.56
C MET A 529 -10.00 18.14 0.62
N LEU A 530 -9.05 18.02 -0.32
CA LEU A 530 -8.03 16.97 -0.27
C LEU A 530 -7.09 17.17 0.93
N ILE A 531 -6.66 18.40 1.20
CA ILE A 531 -5.86 18.77 2.38
C ILE A 531 -6.63 18.43 3.66
N GLU A 532 -7.92 18.76 3.74
CA GLU A 532 -8.80 18.40 4.86
C GLU A 532 -8.88 16.89 5.08
N LEU A 533 -9.13 16.14 4.01
CA LEU A 533 -9.23 14.67 4.07
C LEU A 533 -7.88 14.04 4.45
N LEU A 534 -6.77 14.61 3.98
CA LEU A 534 -5.43 14.18 4.35
C LEU A 534 -5.13 14.47 5.83
N ALA A 535 -5.60 15.60 6.38
CA ALA A 535 -5.49 15.91 7.79
C ALA A 535 -6.24 14.87 8.66
N LEU A 536 -7.43 14.46 8.21
CA LEU A 536 -8.23 13.43 8.88
C LEU A 536 -7.49 12.09 8.97
N VAL A 537 -6.98 11.61 7.83
CA VAL A 537 -6.27 10.31 7.82
C VAL A 537 -4.92 10.38 8.53
N ALA A 538 -4.30 11.56 8.62
CA ALA A 538 -3.08 11.76 9.38
C ALA A 538 -3.29 11.48 10.88
N VAL A 539 -4.44 11.88 11.48
CA VAL A 539 -4.77 11.56 12.88
C VAL A 539 -4.83 10.05 13.12
N VAL A 540 -5.48 9.32 12.22
CA VAL A 540 -5.60 7.86 12.30
C VAL A 540 -4.24 7.20 12.15
N ALA A 541 -3.46 7.64 11.15
CA ALA A 541 -2.11 7.14 10.90
C ALA A 541 -1.17 7.40 12.08
N ALA A 542 -1.28 8.58 12.70
CA ALA A 542 -0.55 8.98 13.90
C ALA A 542 -0.89 8.08 15.08
N SER A 543 -2.18 7.88 15.36
CA SER A 543 -2.67 7.04 16.45
C SER A 543 -2.19 5.59 16.32
N TYR A 544 -2.28 5.04 15.10
CA TYR A 544 -1.78 3.71 14.79
C TYR A 544 -0.26 3.63 14.97
N SER A 545 0.47 4.55 14.35
CA SER A 545 1.93 4.52 14.33
C SER A 545 2.49 4.71 15.74
N GLY A 546 1.92 5.57 16.58
CA GLY A 546 2.37 5.79 17.95
C GLY A 546 2.38 4.49 18.76
N ILE A 547 1.31 3.70 18.68
CA ILE A 547 1.22 2.42 19.39
C ILE A 547 2.21 1.40 18.85
N VAL A 548 2.27 1.25 17.52
CA VAL A 548 3.12 0.23 16.88
C VAL A 548 4.60 0.56 17.01
N VAL A 549 4.98 1.83 16.89
CA VAL A 549 6.34 2.31 17.12
C VAL A 549 6.75 2.09 18.57
N ALA A 550 5.89 2.44 19.54
CA ALA A 550 6.19 2.24 20.95
C ALA A 550 6.33 0.74 21.30
N ASP A 551 5.42 -0.12 20.83
CA ASP A 551 5.53 -1.58 21.04
C ASP A 551 6.81 -2.15 20.41
N ALA A 552 7.17 -1.70 19.20
CA ALA A 552 8.39 -2.12 18.51
C ALA A 552 9.68 -1.67 19.21
N LEU A 553 9.70 -0.45 19.78
CA LEU A 553 10.85 0.09 20.52
C LEU A 553 11.03 -0.57 21.89
N ILE A 554 9.95 -0.96 22.56
CA ILE A 554 10.01 -1.64 23.86
C ILE A 554 10.53 -3.08 23.70
N ARG A 555 10.24 -3.73 22.57
CA ARG A 555 10.68 -5.10 22.29
C ARG A 555 12.18 -5.20 22.05
N SER A 556 12.80 -6.16 22.72
CA SER A 556 14.20 -6.50 22.61
C SER A 556 14.45 -7.73 21.72
N ARG A 557 13.45 -8.62 21.58
CA ARG A 557 13.55 -9.88 20.83
C ARG A 557 12.78 -9.87 19.51
N ASP A 558 13.02 -10.89 18.70
CA ASP A 558 12.31 -11.14 17.45
C ASP A 558 10.85 -11.59 17.71
N TYR A 559 9.98 -11.40 16.72
CA TYR A 559 8.57 -11.77 16.86
C TYR A 559 8.37 -13.24 16.49
N HIS A 560 7.58 -13.96 17.29
CA HIS A 560 7.14 -15.30 16.93
C HIS A 560 6.09 -15.27 15.79
N GLU A 561 6.51 -15.60 14.58
CA GLU A 561 5.71 -15.52 13.34
C GLU A 561 4.39 -16.30 13.43
N VAL A 562 4.43 -17.52 13.96
CA VAL A 562 3.24 -18.38 14.08
C VAL A 562 2.21 -17.75 15.02
N SER A 563 2.66 -17.13 16.11
CA SER A 563 1.78 -16.47 17.09
C SER A 563 1.13 -15.19 16.54
N LEU A 564 1.67 -14.59 15.46
CA LEU A 564 1.04 -13.43 14.80
C LEU A 564 -0.19 -13.82 13.97
N THR A 565 -0.37 -15.10 13.66
CA THR A 565 -1.50 -15.58 12.86
C THR A 565 -2.52 -16.36 13.68
N ARG A 566 -2.14 -16.80 14.89
CA ARG A 566 -2.96 -17.65 15.76
C ARG A 566 -3.29 -16.92 17.06
N ASP A 567 -4.58 -16.89 17.39
CA ASP A 567 -5.12 -16.10 18.49
C ASP A 567 -4.85 -16.71 19.89
N TYR A 568 -4.45 -17.98 19.95
CA TYR A 568 -3.96 -18.68 21.15
C TYR A 568 -2.44 -18.58 21.37
N GLY A 569 -1.72 -17.83 20.53
CA GLY A 569 -0.28 -17.61 20.65
C GLY A 569 0.10 -16.57 21.71
N PHE A 570 1.37 -16.18 21.72
CA PHE A 570 1.96 -15.25 22.71
C PHE A 570 1.27 -13.87 22.78
N TYR A 571 0.68 -13.42 21.66
CA TYR A 571 0.10 -12.08 21.56
C TYR A 571 -1.37 -12.01 21.98
N GLY A 572 -2.04 -13.15 22.13
CA GLY A 572 -3.44 -13.25 22.51
C GLY A 572 -4.43 -12.70 21.47
N ARG A 573 -5.72 -12.83 21.77
CA ARG A 573 -6.81 -12.41 20.88
C ARG A 573 -6.96 -10.88 20.82
N PHE A 574 -6.96 -10.22 21.98
CA PHE A 574 -7.17 -8.78 22.14
C PHE A 574 -6.21 -8.18 23.17
N ASN A 575 -5.68 -7.01 22.86
CA ASN A 575 -5.06 -6.11 23.83
C ASN A 575 -5.94 -4.86 24.02
N PHE A 576 -6.86 -4.92 24.99
CA PHE A 576 -7.79 -3.83 25.25
C PHE A 576 -7.10 -2.52 25.65
N ALA A 577 -5.96 -2.57 26.34
CA ALA A 577 -5.23 -1.36 26.72
C ALA A 577 -4.81 -0.56 25.48
N ASN A 578 -4.17 -1.22 24.51
CA ASN A 578 -3.75 -0.55 23.28
C ASN A 578 -4.94 -0.24 22.36
N LEU A 579 -6.00 -1.06 22.34
CA LEU A 579 -7.19 -0.80 21.53
C LEU A 579 -7.95 0.45 22.02
N ILE A 580 -8.16 0.55 23.34
CA ILE A 580 -8.75 1.74 23.97
C ILE A 580 -7.83 2.94 23.72
N GLY A 581 -6.52 2.76 23.87
CA GLY A 581 -5.55 3.81 23.56
C GLY A 581 -5.62 4.34 22.14
N PHE A 582 -5.81 3.46 21.15
CA PHE A 582 -6.01 3.85 19.76
C PHE A 582 -7.30 4.66 19.57
N ILE A 583 -8.42 4.19 20.11
CA ILE A 583 -9.72 4.88 19.99
C ILE A 583 -9.65 6.25 20.66
N LEU A 584 -9.07 6.34 21.85
CA LEU A 584 -8.91 7.61 22.58
C LEU A 584 -7.95 8.56 21.88
N ALA A 585 -6.85 8.06 21.29
CA ALA A 585 -5.94 8.86 20.49
C ALA A 585 -6.61 9.43 19.24
N VAL A 586 -7.40 8.64 18.52
CA VAL A 586 -8.16 9.10 17.35
C VAL A 586 -9.20 10.14 17.78
N ALA A 587 -9.97 9.87 18.84
CA ALA A 587 -10.96 10.80 19.36
C ALA A 587 -10.30 12.13 19.76
N LEU A 588 -9.22 12.09 20.54
CA LEU A 588 -8.46 13.27 20.95
C LEU A 588 -7.96 14.06 19.74
N GLY A 589 -7.40 13.36 18.75
CA GLY A 589 -6.89 14.00 17.54
C GLY A 589 -7.98 14.71 16.74
N PHE A 590 -9.14 14.07 16.55
CA PHE A 590 -10.30 14.71 15.90
C PHE A 590 -10.88 15.85 16.73
N GLY A 591 -10.82 15.77 18.06
CA GLY A 591 -11.27 16.84 18.96
C GLY A 591 -10.46 18.13 18.80
N TYR A 592 -9.18 18.02 18.46
CA TYR A 592 -8.29 19.16 18.19
C TYR A 592 -7.93 19.31 16.71
N LEU A 593 -8.69 18.68 15.80
CA LEU A 593 -8.49 18.84 14.37
C LEU A 593 -9.40 19.97 13.86
N ASN A 594 -8.81 21.00 13.28
CA ASN A 594 -9.57 22.07 12.65
C ASN A 594 -10.13 21.58 11.31
N GLY A 595 -11.38 21.11 11.32
CA GLY A 595 -12.06 20.66 10.12
C GLY A 595 -12.86 21.79 9.50
N THR A 596 -12.64 22.05 8.23
CA THR A 596 -13.51 22.90 7.40
C THR A 596 -14.50 22.04 6.62
N GLY A 597 -15.44 22.68 5.90
CA GLY A 597 -16.38 21.99 5.01
C GLY A 597 -17.10 20.79 5.65
N LEU A 598 -16.86 19.60 5.10
CA LEU A 598 -17.47 18.32 5.52
C LEU A 598 -17.05 17.85 6.93
N LEU A 599 -15.88 18.28 7.40
CA LEU A 599 -15.34 17.88 8.70
C LEU A 599 -15.83 18.78 9.85
N SER A 600 -16.22 20.01 9.53
CA SER A 600 -16.58 21.05 10.50
C SER A 600 -17.67 20.68 11.51
N SER A 601 -18.57 19.77 11.13
CA SER A 601 -19.71 19.38 11.97
C SER A 601 -19.35 18.41 13.10
N TRP A 602 -18.18 17.77 13.06
CA TRP A 602 -17.83 16.70 14.00
C TRP A 602 -16.35 16.64 14.42
N THR A 603 -15.49 17.49 13.87
CA THR A 603 -14.11 17.69 14.37
C THR A 603 -14.00 19.00 15.14
N GLY A 604 -12.89 19.23 15.84
CA GLY A 604 -12.63 20.49 16.54
C GLY A 604 -13.45 20.69 17.83
N TYR A 605 -14.23 19.68 18.25
CA TYR A 605 -15.14 19.76 19.39
C TYR A 605 -14.46 19.95 20.76
N LEU A 606 -13.13 19.80 20.85
CA LEU A 606 -12.35 20.12 22.05
C LEU A 606 -11.72 21.52 22.01
N GLY A 607 -11.72 22.19 20.85
CA GLY A 607 -11.12 23.51 20.68
C GLY A 607 -11.67 24.53 21.67
N ASP A 608 -12.99 24.57 21.84
CA ASP A 608 -13.70 25.50 22.74
C ASP A 608 -13.38 25.30 24.23
N PHE A 609 -12.88 24.13 24.62
CA PHE A 609 -12.51 23.81 26.00
C PHE A 609 -11.06 24.17 26.33
N THR A 610 -10.30 24.69 25.36
CA THR A 610 -8.89 24.98 25.53
C THR A 610 -8.68 26.33 26.20
N PRO A 611 -7.91 26.42 27.30
CA PRO A 611 -7.56 27.71 27.91
C PRO A 611 -6.86 28.61 26.90
N ALA A 612 -7.16 29.91 26.89
CA ALA A 612 -6.59 30.90 25.96
C ALA A 612 -5.04 30.98 25.98
N ILE A 613 -4.40 30.48 27.04
CA ILE A 613 -2.92 30.35 27.12
C ILE A 613 -2.35 29.25 26.21
N PHE A 614 -3.20 28.32 25.77
CA PHE A 614 -2.93 27.28 24.79
C PHE A 614 -3.84 27.50 23.59
N ASP A 615 -3.85 28.72 23.03
CA ASP A 615 -4.65 29.03 21.84
C ASP A 615 -4.18 28.18 20.65
N VAL A 616 -4.75 26.99 20.58
CA VAL A 616 -4.61 25.97 19.53
C VAL A 616 -5.91 25.86 18.75
N ALA A 617 -6.87 26.77 19.01
CA ALA A 617 -8.07 26.88 18.21
C ALA A 617 -7.65 27.25 16.78
N GLY A 618 -7.94 26.35 15.84
CA GLY A 618 -7.55 26.51 14.44
C GLY A 618 -6.28 25.75 14.02
N SER A 619 -5.58 25.10 14.95
CA SER A 619 -4.36 24.33 14.71
C SER A 619 -4.66 22.83 14.47
N ASN A 620 -3.86 22.18 13.61
CA ASN A 620 -3.71 20.74 13.41
C ASN A 620 -2.93 20.01 14.53
N ILE A 621 -2.76 20.61 15.71
CA ILE A 621 -2.03 20.00 16.84
C ILE A 621 -2.65 18.66 17.29
N GLY A 622 -3.93 18.43 16.99
CA GLY A 622 -4.61 17.17 17.26
C GLY A 622 -3.86 15.95 16.71
N ILE A 623 -3.19 16.09 15.56
CA ILE A 623 -2.41 14.98 14.98
C ILE A 623 -1.24 14.61 15.90
N ALA A 624 -0.55 15.61 16.47
CA ALA A 624 0.55 15.38 17.40
C ALA A 624 0.09 14.86 18.75
N MET A 625 -1.03 15.37 19.27
CA MET A 625 -1.64 14.87 20.50
C MET A 625 -2.06 13.41 20.35
N ALA A 626 -2.62 13.03 19.20
CA ALA A 626 -2.98 11.65 18.90
C ALA A 626 -1.75 10.73 18.89
N PHE A 627 -0.66 11.13 18.23
CA PHE A 627 0.60 10.37 18.24
C PHE A 627 1.18 10.22 19.65
N GLY A 628 1.23 11.32 20.41
CA GLY A 628 1.75 11.35 21.77
C GLY A 628 0.95 10.45 22.71
N LEU A 629 -0.39 10.59 22.70
CA LEU A 629 -1.26 9.74 23.51
C LEU A 629 -1.13 8.26 23.13
N ALA A 630 -1.07 7.96 21.83
CA ALA A 630 -0.89 6.60 21.33
C ALA A 630 0.41 5.94 21.84
N ILE A 631 1.53 6.68 21.91
CA ILE A 631 2.80 6.18 22.49
C ILE A 631 2.65 5.84 23.98
N LEU A 632 1.90 6.64 24.73
CA LEU A 632 1.78 6.47 26.18
C LEU A 632 1.14 5.13 26.56
N PHE A 633 0.20 4.60 25.78
CA PHE A 633 -0.51 3.37 26.13
C PHE A 633 0.42 2.13 26.20
N PRO A 634 1.21 1.80 25.17
CA PRO A 634 2.18 0.71 25.26
C PRO A 634 3.27 0.96 26.32
N VAL A 635 3.67 2.21 26.54
CA VAL A 635 4.67 2.54 27.55
C VAL A 635 4.13 2.29 28.96
N LEU A 636 2.90 2.73 29.25
CA LEU A 636 2.28 2.61 30.58
C LEU A 636 1.79 1.18 30.87
N PHE A 637 1.19 0.51 29.88
CA PHE A 637 0.49 -0.77 30.10
C PHE A 637 1.16 -1.96 29.39
N GLY A 638 2.00 -1.70 28.39
CA GLY A 638 2.56 -2.74 27.52
C GLY A 638 3.85 -3.39 28.04
N ILE A 639 4.69 -2.69 28.80
CA ILE A 639 6.02 -3.20 29.22
C ILE A 639 5.94 -4.55 29.97
N PRO A 640 5.10 -4.75 31.00
CA PRO A 640 5.04 -6.02 31.71
C PRO A 640 4.54 -7.17 30.82
N ARG A 641 3.59 -6.87 29.92
CA ARG A 641 3.04 -7.82 28.96
C ARG A 641 4.10 -8.27 27.97
N ILE A 642 4.86 -7.32 27.39
CA ILE A 642 5.91 -7.60 26.43
C ILE A 642 7.01 -8.46 27.06
N LYS A 643 7.46 -8.14 28.27
CA LYS A 643 8.47 -8.95 28.98
C LYS A 643 7.99 -10.40 29.18
N LYS A 644 6.74 -10.62 29.56
CA LYS A 644 6.15 -11.97 29.67
C LYS A 644 6.12 -12.71 28.33
N GLN A 645 5.90 -12.00 27.23
CA GLN A 645 5.92 -12.60 25.89
C GLN A 645 7.33 -13.01 25.48
N GLU A 646 8.33 -12.18 25.78
CA GLU A 646 9.73 -12.46 25.45
C GLU A 646 10.30 -13.62 26.28
N VAL A 647 9.94 -13.74 27.57
CA VAL A 647 10.34 -14.90 28.40
C VAL A 647 9.80 -16.21 27.82
N LYS A 648 8.52 -16.25 27.43
CA LYS A 648 7.93 -17.44 26.81
C LYS A 648 8.57 -17.81 25.47
N LEU A 649 9.07 -16.81 24.73
CA LEU A 649 9.80 -17.05 23.49
C LEU A 649 11.12 -17.77 23.79
N VAL A 650 11.87 -17.29 24.79
CA VAL A 650 13.12 -17.89 25.22
C VAL A 650 12.91 -19.33 25.71
N GLU A 651 11.92 -19.56 26.56
CA GLU A 651 11.57 -20.91 27.03
C GLU A 651 11.20 -21.87 25.86
N LEU A 652 10.58 -21.35 24.80
CA LEU A 652 10.26 -22.15 23.61
C LEU A 652 11.51 -22.48 22.79
N ASP A 653 12.42 -21.52 22.65
CA ASP A 653 13.67 -21.70 21.91
C ASP A 653 14.60 -22.69 22.65
N GLU A 654 14.70 -22.58 23.98
CA GLU A 654 15.44 -23.54 24.83
C GLU A 654 14.90 -24.96 24.67
N ARG A 655 13.57 -25.15 24.74
CA ARG A 655 12.95 -26.47 24.52
C ARG A 655 13.19 -27.01 23.11
N ARG A 656 13.26 -26.14 22.10
CA ARG A 656 13.57 -26.56 20.73
C ARG A 656 15.02 -27.02 20.60
N GLU A 657 15.94 -26.38 21.29
CA GLU A 657 17.34 -26.79 21.32
C GLU A 657 17.50 -28.13 22.05
N GLU A 658 16.86 -28.30 23.21
CA GLU A 658 16.83 -29.57 23.95
C GLU A 658 16.26 -30.73 23.11
N LEU A 659 15.16 -30.48 22.39
CA LEU A 659 14.55 -31.47 21.50
C LEU A 659 15.47 -31.86 20.34
N LYS A 660 16.20 -30.89 19.76
CA LYS A 660 17.18 -31.18 18.71
C LYS A 660 18.33 -32.01 19.23
N GLU A 661 18.89 -31.66 20.39
CA GLU A 661 19.96 -32.44 21.02
C GLU A 661 19.50 -33.88 21.33
N TYR A 662 18.26 -34.05 21.79
CA TYR A 662 17.68 -35.37 22.01
C TYR A 662 17.53 -36.18 20.72
N LEU A 663 17.08 -35.56 19.62
CA LEU A 663 16.94 -36.24 18.33
C LEU A 663 18.29 -36.57 17.68
N ASP A 664 19.27 -35.69 17.81
CA ASP A 664 20.63 -35.89 17.32
C ASP A 664 21.39 -36.96 18.10
N THR A 665 21.04 -37.19 19.37
CA THR A 665 21.60 -38.27 20.20
C THR A 665 20.85 -39.60 20.08
N ALA A 666 19.63 -39.59 19.53
CA ALA A 666 18.82 -40.78 19.29
C ALA A 666 19.08 -41.44 17.91
N ASN A 667 19.65 -40.68 16.96
CA ASN A 667 20.19 -41.16 15.69
C ASN A 667 21.68 -41.52 15.81
#